data_AF-A0A9E0UHF1-F1
#
_entry.id   AF-A0A9E0UHF1-F1
#
_cell.length_a   1.000
_cell.length_b   1.000
_cell.length_c   1.000
_cell.angle_alpha   90.00
_cell.angle_beta   90.00
_cell.angle_gamma   90.00
#
_symmetry.space_group_name_H-M   'P 1'
#
loop_
_entity.id
_entity.type
_entity.pdbx_description
1 polymer ?
#
loop_
_entity_poly.entity_id
_entity_poly.type
_entity_poly.pdbx_seq_one_letter_code
_entity_poly.pdbx_strand_id
1 'polypeptide(L)'
;MWSAFMVPLLLMGACEDDPEDYRQIPVPSYPEVDVPTYMTVAVEASNDVDITRQGRFEYAVSTTGTDPQLILDKLAGAFNADSCVLTFEYRSDSTIRDVELYFAEPLSATRMMKASPIPASRVSGEETSDDNDEWAKWSVDLGFQAINMSWGAPQDYLRIDLGQTEGIDIEIKNIHFRPRTAEEAATGDILDQLVDNKANYLTKTFESAVSNVNVTTDKVTISGTCSGEGSFSLVEIAPYMVDGMFEGHFESEYMIEVSGSFNKELDRFVTRGDFKFDRALSKWAIVKHTGEYDVLVSAARYADQIQTKASAPAAVLKTKKGLGGIVAGQAEYRTDYADLGISCTVINIQPTHFSKTSGGGSDLTHEFGGKTYYFDKALVEGVDADLEMAAQNNLVVAAIILIPPANSPFHAGHPEDGALIQHPDFNGGSYTMPNLTTIESANYYAAALDFMAQRYCGNDFSHGRIHHFIMHNEVDMGYSWTNMGSPTMETYVDTYVNSMRIAYNIVRQYDQNAEIFGSFAHSWAVANDAKSYVVKDMLDRINGYSHTEGDFRWALAYHSYPSSLIDPKTWNDAQATFDMDSPMVTFKNLEVLDKWVNMPEHMYKGTTRRSVWLSENSAASPSYSETDLANQAACFAYAWKKMNKLTGINSIHWHPFDHPVEIAQHPNQRFGLRKSWEDAEEPCAKKPIWFLYQAAGTADEDAKFAPYIDVINETANDPISSWDDIMHTVL
;
A
#
# COMPACT_ATOMS: atom_id res chain seq x y z
N MET A 1 -9.35 0.10 -24.08
CA MET A 1 -9.51 0.53 -22.68
C MET A 1 -9.78 -0.76 -21.93
N TRP A 2 -8.86 -1.19 -21.06
CA TRP A 2 -8.89 -2.34 -20.13
C TRP A 2 -8.09 -3.62 -20.47
N SER A 3 -7.58 -4.20 -19.38
CA SER A 3 -6.72 -5.39 -19.18
C SER A 3 -5.23 -5.26 -19.58
N ALA A 4 -4.34 -5.20 -18.57
CA ALA A 4 -2.88 -5.15 -18.71
C ALA A 4 -2.21 -6.19 -17.80
N PHE A 5 -2.15 -7.48 -18.19
CA PHE A 5 -1.34 -8.49 -17.48
C PHE A 5 -0.07 -8.83 -18.29
N MET A 6 1.09 -8.84 -17.60
CA MET A 6 2.38 -9.32 -18.10
C MET A 6 3.03 -10.16 -16.99
N VAL A 7 3.28 -11.46 -17.22
CA VAL A 7 4.09 -12.32 -16.32
C VAL A 7 4.99 -13.22 -17.18
N PRO A 8 6.31 -13.34 -16.90
CA PRO A 8 7.12 -14.42 -17.43
C PRO A 8 7.30 -15.57 -16.42
N LEU A 9 7.10 -16.79 -16.93
CA LEU A 9 7.44 -18.08 -16.33
C LEU A 9 8.96 -18.29 -16.21
N LEU A 10 9.43 -18.97 -15.16
CA LEU A 10 10.62 -19.82 -15.19
C LEU A 10 10.50 -20.99 -14.19
N LEU A 11 10.76 -22.20 -14.69
CA LEU A 11 10.63 -23.48 -13.99
C LEU A 11 12.00 -24.18 -13.83
N MET A 12 12.15 -24.80 -12.65
CA MET A 12 12.91 -26.01 -12.28
C MET A 12 14.44 -26.01 -12.11
N GLY A 13 14.83 -26.56 -10.94
CA GLY A 13 16.08 -27.29 -10.71
C GLY A 13 16.29 -27.65 -9.23
N ALA A 14 15.88 -28.86 -8.81
CA ALA A 14 16.20 -29.46 -7.52
C ALA A 14 16.96 -30.78 -7.72
N CYS A 15 18.02 -30.99 -6.92
CA CYS A 15 18.58 -32.28 -6.44
C CYS A 15 19.75 -31.92 -5.50
N GLU A 16 19.62 -32.17 -4.19
CA GLU A 16 20.14 -33.35 -3.45
C GLU A 16 21.68 -33.34 -3.30
N ASP A 17 22.16 -33.13 -2.06
CA ASP A 17 22.98 -34.10 -1.31
C ASP A 17 23.51 -33.48 0.02
N ASP A 18 23.22 -34.16 1.12
CA ASP A 18 23.92 -34.12 2.41
C ASP A 18 24.12 -35.62 2.75
N PRO A 19 25.26 -36.12 3.29
CA PRO A 19 25.88 -35.62 4.52
C PRO A 19 27.43 -35.73 4.56
N GLU A 20 28.09 -35.21 5.61
CA GLU A 20 29.04 -36.00 6.43
C GLU A 20 29.54 -35.24 7.68
N ASP A 21 29.56 -36.02 8.75
CA ASP A 21 29.96 -35.78 10.14
C ASP A 21 31.48 -35.63 10.30
N TYR A 22 31.93 -34.51 10.89
CA TYR A 22 33.24 -34.42 11.53
C TYR A 22 33.14 -33.88 12.96
N ARG A 23 32.94 -34.83 13.88
CA ARG A 23 33.61 -34.97 15.20
C ARG A 23 34.16 -33.69 15.84
N GLN A 24 33.48 -33.30 16.91
CA GLN A 24 33.88 -32.33 17.92
C GLN A 24 35.27 -32.63 18.52
N ILE A 25 36.14 -31.60 18.53
CA ILE A 25 37.27 -31.49 19.45
C ILE A 25 36.95 -30.31 20.39
N PRO A 26 37.00 -30.47 21.73
CA PRO A 26 36.75 -29.36 22.64
C PRO A 26 37.92 -28.37 22.57
N VAL A 27 37.64 -27.14 22.12
CA VAL A 27 38.57 -26.02 22.22
C VAL A 27 38.41 -25.39 23.62
N PRO A 28 39.49 -25.04 24.34
CA PRO A 28 39.37 -24.43 25.65
C PRO A 28 38.72 -23.05 25.54
N SER A 29 37.66 -22.80 26.31
CA SER A 29 37.05 -21.48 26.44
C SER A 29 38.00 -20.55 27.20
N TYR A 30 38.60 -19.60 26.49
CA TYR A 30 39.16 -18.40 27.11
C TYR A 30 38.04 -17.37 27.26
N PRO A 31 38.07 -16.52 28.30
CA PRO A 31 37.13 -15.40 28.38
C PRO A 31 37.35 -14.51 27.16
N GLU A 32 36.33 -14.39 26.30
CA GLU A 32 36.33 -13.43 25.21
C GLU A 32 36.41 -12.03 25.80
N VAL A 33 37.54 -11.38 25.57
CA VAL A 33 37.62 -9.92 25.63
C VAL A 33 36.90 -9.46 24.38
N ASP A 34 35.82 -8.71 24.53
CA ASP A 34 35.01 -8.18 23.43
C ASP A 34 35.88 -7.18 22.64
N VAL A 35 36.55 -7.65 21.58
CA VAL A 35 37.36 -6.80 20.71
C VAL A 35 36.42 -6.24 19.65
N PRO A 36 36.35 -4.91 19.45
CA PRO A 36 35.49 -4.32 18.42
C PRO A 36 35.82 -4.91 17.04
N THR A 37 34.79 -5.29 16.29
CA THR A 37 34.96 -5.64 14.87
C THR A 37 35.08 -4.35 14.07
N TYR A 38 36.29 -4.01 13.65
CA TYR A 38 36.55 -2.80 12.87
C TYR A 38 36.14 -2.97 11.41
N MET A 39 35.49 -1.94 10.89
CA MET A 39 35.13 -1.77 9.48
C MET A 39 36.33 -1.30 8.66
N THR A 40 36.31 -1.62 7.37
CA THR A 40 37.31 -1.20 6.40
C THR A 40 36.69 -0.28 5.34
N VAL A 41 37.51 0.57 4.73
CA VAL A 41 37.11 1.49 3.66
C VAL A 41 37.31 0.82 2.30
N ALA A 42 36.27 0.83 1.47
CA ALA A 42 36.29 0.44 0.07
C ALA A 42 36.93 1.56 -0.77
N VAL A 43 38.27 1.60 -0.78
CA VAL A 43 39.08 2.67 -1.40
C VAL A 43 38.69 2.91 -2.86
N GLU A 44 38.49 1.86 -3.65
CA GLU A 44 38.16 1.98 -5.08
C GLU A 44 36.73 2.46 -5.36
N ALA A 45 35.83 2.35 -4.38
CA ALA A 45 34.45 2.84 -4.48
C ALA A 45 34.29 4.29 -3.99
N SER A 46 35.29 4.82 -3.30
CA SER A 46 35.32 6.19 -2.79
C SER A 46 35.64 7.19 -3.92
N ASN A 47 35.15 8.42 -3.81
CA ASN A 47 35.26 9.47 -4.85
C ASN A 47 35.59 10.83 -4.20
N ASP A 48 36.23 11.71 -4.95
CA ASP A 48 36.70 13.04 -4.49
C ASP A 48 37.58 12.97 -3.23
N VAL A 49 38.27 11.84 -3.03
CA VAL A 49 39.23 11.61 -1.97
C VAL A 49 40.44 10.84 -2.48
N ASP A 50 41.63 11.24 -2.04
CA ASP A 50 42.84 10.43 -2.16
C ASP A 50 43.05 9.66 -0.85
N ILE A 51 42.94 8.33 -0.90
CA ILE A 51 43.05 7.46 0.29
C ILE A 51 44.34 6.65 0.24
N THR A 52 45.19 6.81 1.26
CA THR A 52 46.37 5.98 1.50
C THR A 52 46.15 5.10 2.72
N ARG A 53 46.12 3.79 2.53
CA ARG A 53 46.04 2.83 3.64
C ARG A 53 47.39 2.75 4.37
N GLN A 54 47.44 3.22 5.60
CA GLN A 54 48.64 3.21 6.45
C GLN A 54 48.74 1.95 7.32
N GLY A 55 47.59 1.33 7.63
CA GLY A 55 47.50 0.12 8.44
C GLY A 55 46.27 -0.73 8.11
N ARG A 56 46.03 -1.81 8.87
CA ARG A 56 44.87 -2.69 8.60
C ARG A 56 43.55 -1.95 8.73
N PHE A 57 43.43 -1.04 9.68
CA PHE A 57 42.23 -0.23 9.94
C PHE A 57 42.60 1.25 10.09
N GLU A 58 43.61 1.72 9.36
CA GLU A 58 44.16 3.08 9.45
C GLU A 58 44.42 3.64 8.06
N TYR A 59 43.90 4.85 7.83
CA TYR A 59 43.78 5.49 6.53
C TYR A 59 44.18 6.97 6.66
N ALA A 60 45.01 7.47 5.74
CA ALA A 60 45.14 8.89 5.49
C ALA A 60 44.26 9.26 4.29
N VAL A 61 43.47 10.31 4.43
CA VAL A 61 42.48 10.76 3.46
C VAL A 61 42.70 12.24 3.19
N SER A 62 42.85 12.61 1.92
CA SER A 62 42.88 14.00 1.46
C SER A 62 41.65 14.26 0.61
N THR A 63 40.85 15.28 0.90
CA THR A 63 39.69 15.66 0.08
C THR A 63 40.16 16.34 -1.22
N THR A 64 39.65 15.93 -2.37
CA THR A 64 40.12 16.40 -3.70
C THR A 64 39.04 17.03 -4.58
N GLY A 65 37.79 17.09 -4.11
CA GLY A 65 36.68 17.66 -4.87
C GLY A 65 35.58 18.24 -3.97
N THR A 66 34.38 18.40 -4.55
CA THR A 66 33.23 19.02 -3.88
C THR A 66 32.32 18.01 -3.19
N ASP A 67 32.53 16.71 -3.40
CA ASP A 67 31.75 15.63 -2.78
C ASP A 67 32.66 14.48 -2.26
N PRO A 68 33.62 14.77 -1.34
CA PRO A 68 34.55 13.78 -0.79
C PRO A 68 33.82 12.67 -0.01
N GLN A 69 33.65 11.51 -0.66
CA GLN A 69 32.90 10.37 -0.11
C GLN A 69 33.83 9.21 0.28
N LEU A 70 33.69 8.72 1.51
CA LEU A 70 34.31 7.49 2.01
C LEU A 70 33.28 6.37 2.05
N ILE A 71 33.47 5.36 1.21
CA ILE A 71 32.60 4.18 1.19
C ILE A 71 33.15 3.13 2.16
N LEU A 72 32.35 2.72 3.14
CA LEU A 72 32.70 1.60 4.00
C LEU A 72 32.36 0.27 3.30
N ASP A 73 33.13 -0.78 3.62
CA ASP A 73 32.82 -2.13 3.16
C ASP A 73 31.44 -2.58 3.66
N LYS A 74 30.79 -3.39 2.83
CA LYS A 74 29.46 -3.91 3.09
C LYS A 74 29.37 -4.69 4.40
N LEU A 75 28.24 -4.57 5.09
CA LEU A 75 27.95 -5.30 6.31
C LEU A 75 28.00 -6.82 6.05
N ALA A 76 28.83 -7.51 6.84
CA ALA A 76 28.97 -8.96 6.78
C ALA A 76 27.75 -9.71 7.36
N GLY A 77 26.95 -9.03 8.20
CA GLY A 77 25.76 -9.56 8.85
C GLY A 77 24.80 -8.42 9.20
N ALA A 78 23.70 -8.74 9.89
CA ALA A 78 22.73 -7.72 10.28
C ALA A 78 23.32 -6.71 11.27
N PHE A 79 22.95 -5.44 11.12
CA PHE A 79 23.29 -4.36 12.04
C PHE A 79 22.74 -4.64 13.44
N ASN A 80 23.56 -4.43 14.46
CA ASN A 80 23.19 -4.66 15.85
C ASN A 80 22.70 -3.35 16.49
N ALA A 81 21.41 -3.28 16.83
CA ALA A 81 20.82 -2.10 17.49
C ALA A 81 21.45 -1.79 18.86
N ASP A 82 21.99 -2.80 19.57
CA ASP A 82 22.68 -2.59 20.86
C ASP A 82 24.08 -1.99 20.69
N SER A 83 24.59 -1.95 19.46
CA SER A 83 25.86 -1.33 19.09
C SER A 83 25.61 -0.41 17.90
N CYS A 84 24.93 0.70 18.15
CA CYS A 84 24.45 1.61 17.11
C CYS A 84 25.29 2.89 16.94
N VAL A 85 26.30 3.10 17.78
CA VAL A 85 27.11 4.33 17.71
C VAL A 85 28.32 4.11 16.81
N LEU A 86 28.31 4.72 15.63
CA LEU A 86 29.47 4.76 14.74
C LEU A 86 30.57 5.58 15.39
N THR A 87 31.76 5.01 15.46
CA THR A 87 32.90 5.59 16.16
C THR A 87 34.18 5.36 15.39
N PHE A 88 35.01 6.39 15.30
CA PHE A 88 36.40 6.25 14.86
C PHE A 88 37.31 7.25 15.58
N GLU A 89 38.59 6.93 15.58
CA GLU A 89 39.65 7.83 16.00
C GLU A 89 40.15 8.60 14.78
N TYR A 90 40.44 9.90 14.94
CA TYR A 90 40.93 10.72 13.83
C TYR A 90 41.98 11.76 14.24
N ARG A 91 42.72 12.26 13.25
CA ARG A 91 43.55 13.46 13.35
C ARG A 91 43.35 14.37 12.15
N SER A 92 43.05 15.65 12.37
CA SER A 92 42.95 16.65 11.30
C SER A 92 43.33 18.04 11.80
N ASP A 93 44.00 18.82 10.94
CA ASP A 93 44.33 20.24 11.17
C ASP A 93 43.15 21.17 10.86
N SER A 94 42.09 20.66 10.22
CA SER A 94 40.92 21.44 9.82
C SER A 94 39.64 20.84 10.40
N THR A 95 38.67 21.72 10.65
CA THR A 95 37.31 21.27 11.01
C THR A 95 36.57 20.89 9.74
N ILE A 96 36.10 19.65 9.67
CA ILE A 96 35.23 19.18 8.59
C ILE A 96 33.79 19.47 9.00
N ARG A 97 33.13 20.33 8.22
CA ARG A 97 31.72 20.72 8.41
C ARG A 97 30.83 19.97 7.44
N ASP A 98 29.53 20.03 7.69
CA ASP A 98 28.51 19.45 6.81
C ASP A 98 28.76 17.96 6.53
N VAL A 99 29.12 17.22 7.59
CA VAL A 99 29.31 15.76 7.51
C VAL A 99 27.96 15.11 7.27
N GLU A 100 27.87 14.29 6.24
CA GLU A 100 26.66 13.55 5.89
C GLU A 100 26.95 12.05 5.90
N LEU A 101 25.96 11.26 6.30
CA LEU A 101 26.03 9.80 6.28
C LEU A 101 24.88 9.27 5.44
N TYR A 102 25.19 8.46 4.43
CA TYR A 102 24.20 7.82 3.58
C TYR A 102 24.08 6.32 3.92
N PHE A 103 22.84 5.88 4.10
CA PHE A 103 22.45 4.53 4.49
C PHE A 103 22.06 3.70 3.26
N ALA A 104 23.04 3.19 2.52
CA ALA A 104 22.85 2.37 1.31
C ALA A 104 22.67 0.87 1.66
N GLU A 105 21.91 0.05 0.94
CA GLU A 105 21.53 0.14 -0.48
C GLU A 105 19.99 0.17 -0.65
N PRO A 106 19.41 1.08 -1.46
CA PRO A 106 20.06 1.92 -2.46
C PRO A 106 20.67 3.20 -1.89
N LEU A 107 21.76 3.65 -2.53
CA LEU A 107 22.29 4.98 -2.27
C LEU A 107 21.31 6.05 -2.78
N SER A 108 20.78 6.88 -1.88
CA SER A 108 19.78 7.90 -2.20
C SER A 108 19.90 9.11 -1.29
N ALA A 109 19.67 10.31 -1.82
CA ALA A 109 19.62 11.55 -1.03
C ALA A 109 18.49 11.57 0.02
N THR A 110 17.49 10.70 -0.12
CA THR A 110 16.43 10.51 0.88
C THR A 110 16.83 9.59 2.03
N ARG A 111 17.96 8.89 1.91
CA ARG A 111 18.50 7.95 2.91
C ARG A 111 19.80 8.50 3.50
N MET A 112 19.78 9.75 3.92
CA MET A 112 20.93 10.44 4.53
C MET A 112 20.60 11.03 5.89
N MET A 113 21.59 11.14 6.76
CA MET A 113 21.52 11.97 7.97
C MET A 113 22.67 12.98 7.97
N LYS A 114 22.41 14.18 8.49
CA LYS A 114 23.47 15.14 8.83
C LYS A 114 24.04 14.79 10.18
N ALA A 115 25.36 14.70 10.25
CA ALA A 115 26.08 14.43 11.49
C ALA A 115 26.75 15.70 12.02
N SER A 116 27.17 15.65 13.29
CA SER A 116 27.93 16.75 13.88
C SER A 116 29.27 16.93 13.14
N PRO A 117 29.76 18.19 12.97
CA PRO A 117 31.07 18.44 12.39
C PRO A 117 32.16 17.61 13.07
N ILE A 118 33.22 17.26 12.32
CA ILE A 118 34.45 16.67 12.90
C ILE A 118 35.40 17.83 13.19
N PRO A 119 35.61 18.21 14.48
CA PRO A 119 36.45 19.36 14.83
C PRO A 119 37.91 19.14 14.45
N ALA A 120 38.65 20.22 14.19
CA ALA A 120 40.10 20.14 14.11
C ALA A 120 40.66 19.57 15.42
N SER A 121 41.48 18.54 15.33
CA SER A 121 42.12 17.90 16.49
C SER A 121 43.58 18.31 16.66
N ARG A 122 44.19 18.87 15.62
CA ARG A 122 45.54 19.44 15.64
C ARG A 122 45.46 20.96 15.62
N VAL A 123 46.32 21.62 16.40
CA VAL A 123 46.38 23.09 16.45
C VAL A 123 47.48 23.59 15.51
N SER A 124 47.11 24.29 14.43
CA SER A 124 48.10 24.92 13.56
C SER A 124 48.65 26.21 14.20
N GLY A 125 49.96 26.29 14.47
CA GLY A 125 50.67 27.57 14.55
C GLY A 125 51.50 27.93 15.79
N GLU A 126 51.68 27.06 16.79
CA GLU A 126 52.68 27.26 17.84
C GLU A 126 53.57 26.02 17.98
N GLU A 127 54.83 26.21 18.41
CA GLU A 127 55.75 25.12 18.77
C GLU A 127 55.15 24.36 19.96
N THR A 128 54.25 23.42 19.69
CA THR A 128 53.64 22.58 20.72
C THR A 128 54.60 21.44 21.03
N SER A 129 54.98 21.33 22.30
CA SER A 129 55.58 20.13 22.89
C SER A 129 54.81 18.87 22.45
N ASP A 130 55.51 17.73 22.40
CA ASP A 130 55.09 16.41 21.91
C ASP A 130 53.74 15.83 22.43
N ASP A 131 52.96 16.57 23.22
CA ASP A 131 51.69 16.16 23.85
C ASP A 131 50.43 16.53 23.03
N ASN A 132 50.52 17.20 21.87
CA ASN A 132 49.38 17.63 21.04
C ASN A 132 49.10 16.76 19.79
N ASP A 133 49.71 15.57 19.66
CA ASP A 133 49.49 14.61 18.56
C ASP A 133 48.60 13.42 18.98
N GLU A 134 47.71 13.62 19.94
CA GLU A 134 46.75 12.61 20.37
C GLU A 134 45.63 12.42 19.32
N TRP A 135 45.22 11.17 19.10
CA TRP A 135 44.08 10.85 18.26
C TRP A 135 42.79 11.29 18.96
N ALA A 136 42.02 12.16 18.29
CA ALA A 136 40.69 12.55 18.76
C ALA A 136 39.68 11.46 18.43
N LYS A 137 38.52 11.49 19.09
CA LYS A 137 37.43 10.54 18.85
C LYS A 137 36.20 11.28 18.31
N TRP A 138 35.60 10.74 17.26
CA TRP A 138 34.31 11.19 16.75
C TRP A 138 33.29 10.06 16.89
N SER A 139 32.05 10.40 17.22
CA SER A 139 30.97 9.43 17.45
C SER A 139 29.62 10.00 17.07
N VAL A 140 28.75 9.16 16.53
CA VAL A 140 27.36 9.50 16.17
C VAL A 140 26.46 8.28 16.31
N ASP A 141 25.28 8.46 16.90
CA ASP A 141 24.27 7.40 17.05
C ASP A 141 23.49 7.23 15.76
N LEU A 142 23.54 6.03 15.18
CA LEU A 142 22.84 5.68 13.96
C LEU A 142 21.54 4.90 14.21
N GLY A 143 21.24 4.51 15.45
CA GLY A 143 20.21 3.50 15.75
C GLY A 143 18.83 3.87 15.22
N PHE A 144 18.39 5.11 15.48
CA PHE A 144 17.12 5.61 14.99
C PHE A 144 17.06 5.69 13.46
N GLN A 145 18.08 6.28 12.83
CA GLN A 145 18.10 6.49 11.37
C GLN A 145 18.28 5.19 10.58
N ALA A 146 19.03 4.23 11.12
CA ALA A 146 19.16 2.89 10.56
C ALA A 146 17.78 2.22 10.42
N ILE A 147 16.95 2.29 11.45
CA ILE A 147 15.59 1.73 11.40
C ILE A 147 14.68 2.59 10.54
N ASN A 148 14.76 3.92 10.66
CA ASN A 148 13.91 4.83 9.90
C ASN A 148 14.07 4.61 8.39
N MET A 149 15.31 4.40 7.93
CA MET A 149 15.68 4.19 6.53
C MET A 149 15.66 2.73 6.11
N SER A 150 15.25 1.78 6.98
CA SER A 150 15.30 0.34 6.69
C SER A 150 16.69 -0.11 6.22
N TRP A 151 17.71 0.24 7.01
CA TRP A 151 19.13 -0.05 6.76
C TRP A 151 19.67 -0.98 7.85
N GLY A 152 20.59 -1.85 7.47
CA GLY A 152 21.27 -2.77 8.37
C GLY A 152 21.13 -4.25 7.98
N ALA A 153 20.66 -4.53 6.77
CA ALA A 153 20.68 -5.89 6.23
C ALA A 153 22.11 -6.29 5.83
N PRO A 154 22.44 -7.59 5.76
CA PRO A 154 23.69 -8.02 5.13
C PRO A 154 23.81 -7.44 3.72
N GLN A 155 25.00 -6.97 3.35
CA GLN A 155 25.32 -6.27 2.09
C GLN A 155 25.00 -4.76 2.03
N ASP A 156 24.28 -4.20 3.00
CA ASP A 156 24.17 -2.75 3.16
C ASP A 156 25.55 -2.12 3.48
N TYR A 157 25.74 -0.84 3.21
CA TYR A 157 26.96 -0.10 3.52
C TYR A 157 26.67 1.35 3.92
N LEU A 158 27.65 1.98 4.58
CA LEU A 158 27.63 3.41 4.85
C LEU A 158 28.56 4.14 3.90
N ARG A 159 28.08 5.27 3.39
CA ARG A 159 28.90 6.30 2.77
C ARG A 159 29.02 7.47 3.75
N ILE A 160 30.25 7.89 4.04
CA ILE A 160 30.56 9.04 4.89
C ILE A 160 31.06 10.18 4.01
N ASP A 161 30.34 11.29 3.99
CA ASP A 161 30.73 12.48 3.25
C ASP A 161 31.45 13.46 4.17
N LEU A 162 32.66 13.84 3.76
CA LEU A 162 33.53 14.73 4.51
C LEU A 162 33.32 16.20 4.11
N GLY A 163 32.05 16.62 4.00
CA GLY A 163 31.66 17.97 3.64
C GLY A 163 31.87 18.29 2.17
N GLN A 164 32.10 19.58 1.85
CA GLN A 164 32.25 20.06 0.46
C GLN A 164 33.59 20.78 0.21
N THR A 165 34.54 20.70 1.14
CA THR A 165 35.79 21.47 1.09
C THR A 165 36.94 20.59 0.60
N GLU A 166 37.55 20.99 -0.53
CA GLU A 166 38.77 20.39 -1.06
C GLU A 166 40.01 20.78 -0.23
N GLY A 167 41.00 19.88 -0.18
CA GLY A 167 42.32 20.13 0.42
C GLY A 167 42.37 19.94 1.94
N ILE A 168 41.41 19.20 2.51
CA ILE A 168 41.44 18.82 3.92
C ILE A 168 42.11 17.44 4.05
N ASP A 169 43.14 17.38 4.89
CA ASP A 169 43.78 16.13 5.29
C ASP A 169 43.20 15.63 6.62
N ILE A 170 42.82 14.36 6.64
CA ILE A 170 42.37 13.65 7.84
C ILE A 170 42.95 12.23 7.88
N GLU A 171 43.51 11.86 9.01
CA GLU A 171 43.88 10.47 9.31
C GLU A 171 42.75 9.85 10.14
N ILE A 172 42.32 8.64 9.78
CA ILE A 172 41.20 7.92 10.41
C ILE A 172 41.65 6.52 10.75
N LYS A 173 41.32 6.03 11.95
CA LYS A 173 41.51 4.62 12.29
C LYS A 173 40.40 4.06 13.16
N ASN A 174 40.35 2.73 13.21
CA ASN A 174 39.48 1.98 14.11
C ASN A 174 37.99 2.34 13.92
N ILE A 175 37.49 2.39 12.69
CA ILE A 175 36.06 2.60 12.41
C ILE A 175 35.29 1.39 12.93
N HIS A 176 34.35 1.57 13.85
CA HIS A 176 33.54 0.49 14.40
C HIS A 176 32.21 1.00 14.94
N PHE A 177 31.30 0.07 15.19
CA PHE A 177 30.12 0.31 16.01
C PHE A 177 30.37 -0.09 17.45
N ARG A 178 29.79 0.66 18.39
CA ARG A 178 29.82 0.37 19.82
C ARG A 178 28.47 0.66 20.48
N PRO A 179 28.23 0.13 21.69
CA PRO A 179 27.11 0.56 22.53
C PRO A 179 27.20 2.04 22.92
N ARG A 180 26.04 2.60 23.30
CA ARG A 180 25.94 3.94 23.89
C ARG A 180 26.68 4.00 25.23
N THR A 181 27.35 5.12 25.48
CA THR A 181 27.89 5.46 26.80
C THR A 181 26.78 5.89 27.75
N ALA A 182 27.07 5.98 29.05
CA ALA A 182 26.13 6.48 30.04
C ALA A 182 25.66 7.93 29.78
N GLU A 183 26.51 8.74 29.14
CA GLU A 183 26.16 10.13 28.77
C GLU A 183 25.24 10.16 27.54
N GLU A 184 25.46 9.28 26.56
CA GLU A 184 24.63 9.14 25.36
C GLU A 184 23.29 8.45 25.65
N ALA A 185 23.16 7.75 26.78
CA ALA A 185 21.98 6.96 27.13
C ALA A 185 20.68 7.77 27.16
N ALA A 186 20.68 9.01 27.67
CA ALA A 186 19.46 9.82 27.76
C ALA A 186 18.88 10.18 26.38
N THR A 187 19.73 10.54 25.42
CA THR A 187 19.31 10.74 24.02
C THR A 187 18.97 9.41 23.36
N GLY A 188 19.73 8.36 23.67
CA GLY A 188 19.46 7.00 23.25
C GLY A 188 18.07 6.51 23.61
N ASP A 189 17.62 6.74 24.84
CA ASP A 189 16.29 6.35 25.33
C ASP A 189 15.18 7.04 24.51
N ILE A 190 15.38 8.30 24.11
CA ILE A 190 14.43 9.04 23.26
C ILE A 190 14.39 8.43 21.86
N LEU A 191 15.56 8.16 21.28
CA LEU A 191 15.68 7.54 19.95
C LEU A 191 15.08 6.14 19.93
N ASP A 192 15.30 5.34 20.97
CA ASP A 192 14.72 4.01 21.12
C ASP A 192 13.19 4.09 21.27
N GLN A 193 12.67 5.13 21.94
CA GLN A 193 11.23 5.35 22.02
C GLN A 193 10.62 5.71 20.66
N LEU A 194 11.31 6.48 19.82
CA LEU A 194 10.86 6.78 18.45
C LEU A 194 10.87 5.52 17.58
N VAL A 195 11.92 4.69 17.70
CA VAL A 195 12.00 3.37 17.06
C VAL A 195 10.84 2.47 17.49
N ASP A 196 10.59 2.37 18.79
CA ASP A 196 9.51 1.55 19.35
C ASP A 196 8.14 2.06 18.91
N ASN A 197 7.95 3.39 18.84
CA ASN A 197 6.73 3.98 18.29
C ASN A 197 6.49 3.55 16.83
N LYS A 198 7.53 3.52 15.98
CA LYS A 198 7.40 3.07 14.58
C LYS A 198 7.14 1.57 14.48
N ALA A 199 7.91 0.76 15.19
CA ALA A 199 7.85 -0.70 15.11
C ALA A 199 6.57 -1.29 15.72
N ASN A 200 6.11 -0.71 16.85
CA ASN A 200 5.01 -1.25 17.63
C ASN A 200 3.74 -0.38 17.59
N TYR A 201 3.65 0.60 16.68
CA TYR A 201 2.55 1.57 16.62
C TYR A 201 1.15 0.96 16.80
N LEU A 202 0.87 -0.14 16.08
CA LEU A 202 -0.46 -0.78 16.07
C LEU A 202 -0.78 -1.61 17.32
N THR A 203 0.24 -2.02 18.07
CA THR A 203 0.10 -2.87 19.26
C THR A 203 0.40 -2.11 20.56
N LYS A 204 1.01 -0.93 20.44
CA LYS A 204 1.43 -0.09 21.56
C LYS A 204 0.23 0.55 22.25
N THR A 205 0.24 0.47 23.57
CA THR A 205 -0.66 1.26 24.41
C THR A 205 0.01 2.59 24.72
N PHE A 206 -0.65 3.68 24.33
CA PHE A 206 -0.18 5.03 24.58
C PHE A 206 -0.79 5.61 25.87
N GLU A 207 -0.02 6.44 26.58
CA GLU A 207 -0.48 7.07 27.82
C GLU A 207 -1.46 8.22 27.59
N SER A 208 -1.30 8.94 26.48
CA SER A 208 -2.19 10.03 26.05
C SER A 208 -3.10 9.55 24.93
N ALA A 209 -4.21 10.26 24.71
CA ALA A 209 -5.17 9.89 23.67
C ALA A 209 -5.83 11.10 23.02
N VAL A 210 -5.89 11.10 21.69
CA VAL A 210 -6.92 11.84 20.95
C VAL A 210 -8.18 10.99 20.96
N SER A 211 -9.25 11.48 21.57
CA SER A 211 -10.47 10.73 21.86
C SER A 211 -11.56 10.89 20.80
N ASN A 212 -11.62 12.07 20.18
CA ASN A 212 -12.63 12.39 19.18
C ASN A 212 -12.14 13.49 18.23
N VAL A 213 -12.39 13.30 16.93
CA VAL A 213 -12.19 14.31 15.88
C VAL A 213 -13.51 14.50 15.13
N ASN A 214 -14.11 15.67 15.23
CA ASN A 214 -15.35 16.02 14.56
C ASN A 214 -15.12 17.11 13.51
N VAL A 215 -15.52 16.85 12.27
CA VAL A 215 -15.36 17.76 11.13
C VAL A 215 -16.73 18.27 10.70
N THR A 216 -16.89 19.59 10.72
CA THR A 216 -18.09 20.28 10.20
C THR A 216 -17.80 20.88 8.82
N THR A 217 -18.70 21.71 8.30
CA THR A 217 -18.49 22.41 7.03
C THR A 217 -17.30 23.35 7.04
N ASP A 218 -16.93 23.91 8.20
CA ASP A 218 -15.95 24.99 8.33
C ASP A 218 -15.01 24.86 9.55
N LYS A 219 -15.28 23.92 10.48
CA LYS A 219 -14.46 23.68 11.67
C LYS A 219 -14.03 22.22 11.84
N VAL A 220 -12.89 22.02 12.49
CA VAL A 220 -12.47 20.74 13.06
C VAL A 220 -12.36 20.89 14.58
N THR A 221 -13.04 20.02 15.32
CA THR A 221 -12.99 19.97 16.78
C THR A 221 -12.30 18.70 17.23
N ILE A 222 -11.23 18.83 18.01
CA ILE A 222 -10.39 17.73 18.48
C ILE A 222 -10.38 17.73 20.01
N SER A 223 -10.75 16.60 20.61
CA SER A 223 -10.70 16.42 22.07
C SER A 223 -9.79 15.26 22.45
N GLY A 224 -9.09 15.40 23.56
CA GLY A 224 -8.15 14.39 24.02
C GLY A 224 -7.70 14.64 25.45
N THR A 225 -6.76 13.81 25.90
CA THR A 225 -6.12 13.95 27.21
C THR A 225 -4.63 13.65 27.09
N CYS A 226 -3.81 14.53 27.66
CA CYS A 226 -2.39 14.34 27.86
C CYS A 226 -2.14 13.76 29.26
N SER A 227 -1.35 12.70 29.33
CA SER A 227 -0.93 12.04 30.57
C SER A 227 0.58 12.26 30.79
N GLY A 228 0.97 12.36 32.07
CA GLY A 228 2.36 12.55 32.47
C GLY A 228 2.80 14.00 32.59
N GLU A 229 4.02 14.20 33.07
CA GLU A 229 4.66 15.52 33.15
C GLU A 229 5.38 15.87 31.84
N GLY A 230 5.39 17.15 31.48
CA GLY A 230 6.08 17.66 30.29
C GLY A 230 5.26 18.70 29.53
N SER A 231 5.82 19.15 28.41
CA SER A 231 5.14 20.01 27.44
C SER A 231 4.60 19.15 26.30
N PHE A 232 3.34 19.34 25.94
CA PHE A 232 2.67 18.54 24.93
C PHE A 232 2.08 19.43 23.83
N SER A 233 2.07 18.91 22.61
CA SER A 233 1.38 19.50 21.47
C SER A 233 0.47 18.50 20.79
N LEU A 234 -0.69 18.98 20.36
CA LEU A 234 -1.53 18.32 19.38
C LEU A 234 -0.94 18.61 18.01
N VAL A 235 -0.59 17.58 17.26
CA VAL A 235 0.01 17.66 15.93
C VAL A 235 -1.01 17.31 14.85
N GLU A 236 -1.06 18.15 13.81
CA GLU A 236 -1.77 17.89 12.57
C GLU A 236 -0.86 17.06 11.64
N ILE A 237 -1.26 15.83 11.33
CA ILE A 237 -0.54 14.95 10.40
C ILE A 237 -1.32 14.92 9.09
N ALA A 238 -0.84 15.68 8.11
CA ALA A 238 -1.44 15.73 6.78
C ALA A 238 -1.06 14.48 5.96
N PRO A 239 -1.86 14.09 4.94
CA PRO A 239 -1.57 12.91 4.13
C PRO A 239 -0.21 12.94 3.41
N TYR A 240 0.37 14.13 3.25
CA TYR A 240 1.66 14.33 2.59
C TYR A 240 2.88 14.26 3.50
N MET A 241 2.68 14.02 4.78
CA MET A 241 3.74 13.79 5.75
C MET A 241 4.05 12.29 5.85
N VAL A 242 4.34 11.67 4.70
CA VAL A 242 4.73 10.26 4.62
C VAL A 242 5.97 10.06 5.49
N ASP A 243 5.92 9.08 6.40
CA ASP A 243 6.92 8.80 7.47
C ASP A 243 7.16 9.90 8.53
N GLY A 244 6.83 11.16 8.25
CA GLY A 244 7.06 12.31 9.15
C GLY A 244 6.46 12.17 10.56
N MET A 245 5.42 11.33 10.73
CA MET A 245 4.85 11.06 12.05
C MET A 245 5.85 10.42 13.03
N PHE A 246 6.81 9.66 12.52
CA PHE A 246 7.78 8.90 13.32
C PHE A 246 9.19 9.51 13.32
N GLU A 247 9.42 10.59 12.57
CA GLU A 247 10.74 11.25 12.45
C GLU A 247 11.18 11.97 13.73
N GLY A 248 10.25 12.18 14.66
CA GLY A 248 10.55 12.82 15.94
C GLY A 248 10.69 14.33 15.85
N HIS A 249 10.21 14.97 14.78
CA HIS A 249 10.16 16.43 14.65
C HIS A 249 8.94 16.86 13.85
N PHE A 250 8.25 17.89 14.34
CA PHE A 250 7.15 18.52 13.62
C PHE A 250 7.39 20.02 13.44
N GLU A 251 6.97 20.55 12.30
CA GLU A 251 7.01 21.99 12.07
C GLU A 251 5.96 22.72 12.93
N SER A 252 6.37 23.85 13.51
CA SER A 252 5.54 24.60 14.47
C SER A 252 4.15 24.99 13.95
N GLU A 253 3.99 25.16 12.63
CA GLU A 253 2.71 25.51 12.00
C GLU A 253 1.67 24.36 12.03
N TYR A 254 2.08 23.14 12.36
CA TYR A 254 1.24 21.96 12.54
C TYR A 254 0.99 21.62 14.01
N MET A 255 1.52 22.43 14.93
CA MET A 255 1.48 22.15 16.37
C MET A 255 0.59 23.12 17.14
N ILE A 256 -0.14 22.58 18.11
CA ILE A 256 -0.97 23.36 19.02
C ILE A 256 -0.74 22.86 20.44
N GLU A 257 -0.25 23.73 21.33
CA GLU A 257 -0.02 23.38 22.73
C GLU A 257 -1.32 22.88 23.42
N VAL A 258 -1.18 21.77 24.14
CA VAL A 258 -2.25 21.10 24.90
C VAL A 258 -1.72 20.62 26.24
N SER A 259 -2.61 20.46 27.21
CA SER A 259 -2.30 19.87 28.51
C SER A 259 -3.56 19.34 29.18
N GLY A 260 -3.39 18.35 30.07
CA GLY A 260 -4.51 17.69 30.74
C GLY A 260 -5.59 17.23 29.75
N SER A 261 -6.86 17.36 30.12
CA SER A 261 -7.97 17.21 29.17
C SER A 261 -8.16 18.49 28.35
N PHE A 262 -8.25 18.35 27.03
CA PHE A 262 -8.39 19.48 26.12
C PHE A 262 -9.53 19.29 25.11
N ASN A 263 -10.00 20.42 24.57
CA ASN A 263 -10.88 20.50 23.42
C ASN A 263 -10.43 21.69 22.57
N LYS A 264 -9.93 21.43 21.36
CA LYS A 264 -9.43 22.44 20.43
C LYS A 264 -10.39 22.56 19.25
N GLU A 265 -10.72 23.78 18.87
CA GLU A 265 -11.48 24.09 17.67
C GLU A 265 -10.58 24.86 16.70
N LEU A 266 -10.51 24.37 15.47
CA LEU A 266 -9.67 24.91 14.41
C LEU A 266 -10.52 25.19 13.18
N ASP A 267 -10.10 26.15 12.36
CA ASP A 267 -10.65 26.30 11.02
C ASP A 267 -10.35 25.04 10.19
N ARG A 268 -11.34 24.53 9.49
CA ARG A 268 -11.19 23.36 8.62
C ARG A 268 -10.22 23.61 7.46
N PHE A 269 -10.26 24.82 6.91
CA PHE A 269 -9.40 25.19 5.80
C PHE A 269 -8.25 26.07 6.28
N VAL A 270 -7.03 25.69 5.94
CA VAL A 270 -5.80 26.40 6.31
C VAL A 270 -4.92 26.59 5.09
N THR A 271 -4.15 27.68 5.04
CA THR A 271 -3.16 27.88 3.97
C THR A 271 -1.88 27.10 4.31
N ARG A 272 -1.45 26.22 3.41
CA ARG A 272 -0.18 25.49 3.45
C ARG A 272 0.54 25.69 2.12
N GLY A 273 1.65 26.42 2.13
CA GLY A 273 2.25 26.93 0.89
C GLY A 273 1.21 27.68 0.05
N ASP A 274 1.03 27.27 -1.21
CA ASP A 274 0.06 27.86 -2.13
C ASP A 274 -1.34 27.19 -2.11
N PHE A 275 -1.60 26.28 -1.17
CA PHE A 275 -2.84 25.50 -1.11
C PHE A 275 -3.71 25.93 0.06
N LYS A 276 -5.03 25.97 -0.16
CA LYS A 276 -6.04 26.04 0.88
C LYS A 276 -6.40 24.62 1.31
N PHE A 277 -5.53 24.02 2.11
CA PHE A 277 -5.61 22.63 2.56
C PHE A 277 -6.84 22.38 3.45
N ASP A 278 -7.48 21.22 3.26
CA ASP A 278 -8.65 20.76 4.02
C ASP A 278 -8.24 19.78 5.13
N ARG A 279 -8.33 20.23 6.38
CA ARG A 279 -8.01 19.43 7.58
C ARG A 279 -8.89 18.20 7.78
N ALA A 280 -9.99 18.06 7.02
CA ALA A 280 -10.75 16.81 7.00
C ALA A 280 -9.91 15.61 6.51
N LEU A 281 -8.81 15.87 5.79
CA LEU A 281 -7.92 14.83 5.28
C LEU A 281 -6.83 14.42 6.28
N SER A 282 -6.60 15.21 7.33
CA SER A 282 -5.54 14.96 8.32
C SER A 282 -5.96 13.95 9.40
N LYS A 283 -4.96 13.31 10.01
CA LYS A 283 -5.06 12.67 11.32
C LYS A 283 -4.38 13.52 12.39
N TRP A 284 -4.72 13.28 13.64
CA TRP A 284 -4.28 14.10 14.78
C TRP A 284 -3.65 13.24 15.86
N ALA A 285 -2.48 13.63 16.36
CA ALA A 285 -1.80 12.93 17.44
C ALA A 285 -1.29 13.89 18.52
N ILE A 286 -0.78 13.35 19.63
CA ILE A 286 -0.17 14.10 20.70
C ILE A 286 1.31 13.74 20.75
N VAL A 287 2.18 14.75 20.77
CA VAL A 287 3.61 14.61 21.00
C VAL A 287 4.00 15.22 22.34
N LYS A 288 5.04 14.67 22.97
CA LYS A 288 5.73 15.24 24.12
C LYS A 288 7.09 15.76 23.68
N HIS A 289 7.36 17.03 23.97
CA HIS A 289 8.64 17.66 23.67
C HIS A 289 9.71 17.17 24.66
N THR A 290 10.73 16.48 24.15
CA THR A 290 11.83 15.91 24.95
C THR A 290 13.17 16.20 24.28
N GLY A 291 13.93 17.14 24.84
CA GLY A 291 15.14 17.63 24.19
C GLY A 291 14.79 18.39 22.91
N GLU A 292 15.38 17.97 21.79
CA GLU A 292 15.06 18.47 20.45
C GLU A 292 13.94 17.68 19.74
N TYR A 293 13.48 16.58 20.33
CA TYR A 293 12.55 15.64 19.70
C TYR A 293 11.09 15.82 20.16
N ASP A 294 10.19 15.51 19.25
CA ASP A 294 8.74 15.43 19.40
C ASP A 294 8.32 13.96 19.44
N VAL A 295 8.25 13.40 20.64
CA VAL A 295 7.97 11.97 20.81
C VAL A 295 6.48 11.73 20.83
N LEU A 296 5.99 10.88 19.92
CA LEU A 296 4.59 10.47 19.88
C LEU A 296 4.18 9.79 21.20
N VAL A 297 3.14 10.31 21.85
CA VAL A 297 2.58 9.80 23.13
C VAL A 297 1.09 9.48 23.04
N SER A 298 0.50 9.52 21.84
CA SER A 298 -0.82 8.98 21.53
C SER A 298 -0.80 8.29 20.16
N ALA A 299 -1.73 7.36 19.94
CA ALA A 299 -2.09 7.01 18.57
C ALA A 299 -2.59 8.26 17.82
N ALA A 300 -2.36 8.32 16.51
CA ALA A 300 -3.01 9.30 15.67
C ALA A 300 -4.49 8.95 15.49
N ARG A 301 -5.34 9.93 15.15
CA ARG A 301 -6.77 9.71 14.98
C ARG A 301 -7.33 10.52 13.81
N TYR A 302 -8.03 9.85 12.90
CA TYR A 302 -8.80 10.49 11.83
C TYR A 302 -10.16 11.01 12.32
N ALA A 303 -10.85 11.75 11.46
CA ALA A 303 -12.22 12.18 11.70
C ALA A 303 -13.15 10.99 12.04
N ASP A 304 -13.77 11.03 13.23
CA ASP A 304 -14.82 10.11 13.65
C ASP A 304 -16.15 10.42 12.97
N GLN A 305 -16.36 11.71 12.71
CA GLN A 305 -17.56 12.27 12.11
C GLN A 305 -17.16 13.36 11.13
N ILE A 306 -17.76 13.29 9.94
CA ILE A 306 -17.68 14.32 8.91
C ILE A 306 -19.10 14.71 8.57
N GLN A 307 -19.44 15.97 8.79
CA GLN A 307 -20.73 16.52 8.39
C GLN A 307 -20.87 16.44 6.88
N THR A 308 -21.98 15.86 6.42
CA THR A 308 -22.22 15.71 4.99
C THR A 308 -22.74 17.01 4.38
N LYS A 309 -22.28 17.30 3.16
CA LYS A 309 -22.79 18.35 2.27
C LYS A 309 -24.07 17.90 1.57
N ALA A 310 -24.20 16.61 1.30
CA ALA A 310 -25.34 15.96 0.66
C ALA A 310 -25.68 14.64 1.37
N SER A 311 -26.74 13.95 0.95
CA SER A 311 -27.13 12.66 1.52
C SER A 311 -27.89 11.80 0.53
N ALA A 312 -27.22 10.76 0.05
CA ALA A 312 -27.79 9.81 -0.90
C ALA A 312 -28.56 8.67 -0.19
N PRO A 313 -29.51 8.00 -0.88
CA PRO A 313 -30.17 6.80 -0.33
C PRO A 313 -29.22 5.60 -0.34
N ALA A 314 -29.34 4.70 0.63
CA ALA A 314 -28.50 3.50 0.68
C ALA A 314 -28.65 2.61 -0.56
N ALA A 315 -27.56 1.98 -0.99
CA ALA A 315 -27.57 0.97 -2.04
C ALA A 315 -28.38 -0.25 -1.61
N VAL A 316 -29.12 -0.87 -2.53
CA VAL A 316 -29.87 -2.11 -2.28
C VAL A 316 -29.60 -3.11 -3.39
N LEU A 317 -28.97 -4.23 -3.04
CA LEU A 317 -28.76 -5.35 -3.94
C LEU A 317 -30.03 -6.21 -4.01
N LYS A 318 -30.59 -6.36 -5.22
CA LYS A 318 -31.75 -7.22 -5.54
C LYS A 318 -31.35 -8.70 -5.60
N THR A 319 -30.10 -8.98 -5.99
CA THR A 319 -29.53 -10.32 -6.17
C THR A 319 -28.02 -10.23 -5.94
N LYS A 320 -27.34 -11.37 -5.76
CA LYS A 320 -25.87 -11.43 -5.66
C LYS A 320 -25.16 -11.34 -7.03
N LYS A 321 -25.89 -11.31 -8.15
CA LYS A 321 -25.32 -11.29 -9.52
C LYS A 321 -24.85 -9.88 -9.90
N GLY A 322 -23.60 -9.76 -10.33
CA GLY A 322 -23.03 -8.57 -10.95
C GLY A 322 -22.16 -8.88 -12.17
N LEU A 323 -21.76 -7.84 -12.89
CA LEU A 323 -20.85 -7.95 -14.04
C LEU A 323 -19.62 -7.06 -13.92
N GLY A 324 -18.51 -7.54 -14.46
CA GLY A 324 -17.27 -6.77 -14.65
C GLY A 324 -17.42 -5.79 -15.81
N GLY A 325 -17.97 -4.61 -15.55
CA GLY A 325 -18.08 -3.52 -16.52
C GLY A 325 -19.48 -3.29 -17.07
N ILE A 326 -19.74 -2.02 -17.38
CA ILE A 326 -20.87 -1.54 -18.17
C ILE A 326 -20.31 -0.62 -19.24
N VAL A 327 -20.75 -0.78 -20.49
CA VAL A 327 -20.25 0.06 -21.59
C VAL A 327 -21.44 0.55 -22.40
N ALA A 328 -21.79 1.81 -22.21
CA ALA A 328 -22.84 2.47 -22.95
C ALA A 328 -22.58 2.34 -24.46
N GLY A 329 -21.34 2.44 -24.93
CA GLY A 329 -21.03 2.34 -26.37
C GLY A 329 -21.42 1.02 -27.07
N GLN A 330 -21.62 -0.09 -26.35
CA GLN A 330 -21.74 -1.41 -26.98
C GLN A 330 -23.19 -1.93 -27.00
N ALA A 331 -23.97 -1.46 -27.97
CA ALA A 331 -25.43 -1.67 -28.06
C ALA A 331 -25.87 -3.14 -28.13
N GLU A 332 -25.04 -4.03 -28.70
CA GLU A 332 -25.39 -5.41 -29.05
C GLU A 332 -25.65 -6.32 -27.85
N TYR A 333 -25.21 -5.93 -26.65
CA TYR A 333 -25.39 -6.72 -25.42
C TYR A 333 -25.88 -5.92 -24.23
N ARG A 334 -26.34 -4.67 -24.42
CA ARG A 334 -26.96 -3.91 -23.33
C ARG A 334 -28.17 -4.62 -22.71
N THR A 335 -28.83 -5.51 -23.47
CA THR A 335 -29.93 -6.33 -22.94
C THR A 335 -29.47 -7.29 -21.85
N ASP A 336 -28.18 -7.68 -21.80
CA ASP A 336 -27.67 -8.60 -20.78
C ASP A 336 -27.84 -8.07 -19.36
N TYR A 337 -27.77 -6.75 -19.17
CA TYR A 337 -27.98 -6.14 -17.85
C TYR A 337 -29.38 -6.47 -17.29
N ALA A 338 -30.39 -6.51 -18.16
CA ALA A 338 -31.74 -6.92 -17.81
C ALA A 338 -31.93 -8.46 -17.88
N ASP A 339 -31.49 -9.09 -18.97
CA ASP A 339 -31.69 -10.51 -19.25
C ASP A 339 -31.03 -11.42 -18.22
N LEU A 340 -29.87 -11.01 -17.68
CA LEU A 340 -29.15 -11.75 -16.65
C LEU A 340 -29.67 -11.43 -15.24
N GLY A 341 -30.52 -10.41 -15.07
CA GLY A 341 -31.07 -10.01 -13.77
C GLY A 341 -29.99 -9.63 -12.76
N ILE A 342 -28.98 -8.88 -13.19
CA ILE A 342 -27.90 -8.41 -12.32
C ILE A 342 -28.37 -7.26 -11.42
N SER A 343 -27.69 -7.06 -10.30
CA SER A 343 -27.99 -5.98 -9.35
C SER A 343 -26.86 -4.99 -9.18
N CYS A 344 -25.65 -5.32 -9.61
CA CYS A 344 -24.48 -4.48 -9.44
C CYS A 344 -23.51 -4.61 -10.60
N THR A 345 -22.63 -3.63 -10.72
CA THR A 345 -21.52 -3.63 -11.68
C THR A 345 -20.33 -2.93 -11.05
N VAL A 346 -19.14 -3.33 -11.47
CA VAL A 346 -17.91 -2.57 -11.24
C VAL A 346 -17.53 -1.80 -12.50
N ILE A 347 -16.91 -0.62 -12.34
CA ILE A 347 -16.33 0.17 -13.43
C ILE A 347 -14.97 0.71 -13.01
N ASN A 348 -13.93 0.53 -13.80
CA ASN A 348 -12.66 1.20 -13.60
C ASN A 348 -12.76 2.62 -14.13
N ILE A 349 -12.28 3.51 -13.30
CA ILE A 349 -12.10 4.91 -13.60
C ILE A 349 -10.62 5.19 -13.36
N GLN A 350 -10.01 5.89 -14.30
CA GLN A 350 -8.64 6.40 -14.17
C GLN A 350 -8.75 7.91 -14.03
N PRO A 351 -8.93 8.45 -12.81
CA PRO A 351 -9.31 9.86 -12.64
C PRO A 351 -8.30 10.80 -13.27
N THR A 352 -7.01 10.43 -13.22
CA THR A 352 -5.91 11.21 -13.78
C THR A 352 -5.75 11.09 -15.30
N HIS A 353 -6.48 10.19 -15.96
CA HIS A 353 -6.55 10.18 -17.42
C HIS A 353 -7.32 11.40 -17.94
N PHE A 354 -8.33 11.87 -17.22
CA PHE A 354 -9.14 12.99 -17.65
C PHE A 354 -8.99 14.24 -16.79
N SER A 355 -8.39 14.18 -15.60
CA SER A 355 -8.01 15.39 -14.84
C SER A 355 -6.69 15.99 -15.33
N LYS A 356 -6.56 17.31 -15.22
CA LYS A 356 -5.37 18.08 -15.60
C LYS A 356 -5.14 19.24 -14.62
N THR A 357 -3.89 19.60 -14.33
CA THR A 357 -3.58 20.79 -13.51
C THR A 357 -3.64 22.09 -14.31
N SER A 358 -3.53 22.01 -15.63
CA SER A 358 -3.73 23.12 -16.55
C SER A 358 -4.63 22.70 -17.71
N GLY A 359 -5.47 23.62 -18.18
CA GLY A 359 -6.46 23.30 -19.21
C GLY A 359 -7.00 24.54 -19.91
N GLY A 360 -7.92 24.31 -20.85
CA GLY A 360 -8.55 25.37 -21.63
C GLY A 360 -9.61 24.85 -22.59
N GLY A 361 -10.38 25.77 -23.18
CA GLY A 361 -11.43 25.40 -24.14
C GLY A 361 -12.71 24.90 -23.46
N SER A 362 -13.10 23.64 -23.75
CA SER A 362 -14.37 23.04 -23.30
C SER A 362 -14.25 22.13 -22.08
N ASP A 363 -13.06 22.04 -21.48
CA ASP A 363 -12.84 21.27 -20.25
C ASP A 363 -13.80 21.71 -19.14
N LEU A 364 -14.26 20.76 -18.33
CA LEU A 364 -14.97 21.06 -17.10
C LEU A 364 -13.97 21.59 -16.08
N THR A 365 -14.41 22.47 -15.18
CA THR A 365 -13.56 23.07 -14.14
C THR A 365 -14.03 22.64 -12.76
N HIS A 366 -13.08 22.47 -11.84
CA HIS A 366 -13.36 22.11 -10.46
C HIS A 366 -12.39 22.82 -9.52
N GLU A 367 -12.93 23.48 -8.50
CA GLU A 367 -12.14 24.19 -7.49
C GLU A 367 -11.90 23.30 -6.28
N PHE A 368 -10.64 23.01 -5.98
CA PHE A 368 -10.25 22.24 -4.80
C PHE A 368 -8.92 22.73 -4.26
N GLY A 369 -8.78 22.81 -2.93
CA GLY A 369 -7.52 23.23 -2.32
C GLY A 369 -7.05 24.65 -2.71
N GLY A 370 -7.95 25.53 -3.16
CA GLY A 370 -7.59 26.87 -3.66
C GLY A 370 -6.96 26.88 -5.05
N LYS A 371 -7.07 25.77 -5.79
CA LYS A 371 -6.61 25.62 -7.17
C LYS A 371 -7.77 25.23 -8.08
N THR A 372 -7.67 25.62 -9.35
CA THR A 372 -8.56 25.18 -10.42
C THR A 372 -7.98 23.96 -11.11
N TYR A 373 -8.74 22.87 -11.14
CA TYR A 373 -8.43 21.66 -11.90
C TYR A 373 -9.36 21.55 -13.10
N TYR A 374 -8.88 20.91 -14.16
CA TYR A 374 -9.60 20.80 -15.43
C TYR A 374 -9.88 19.33 -15.73
N PHE A 375 -11.04 19.02 -16.28
CA PHE A 375 -11.45 17.66 -16.60
C PHE A 375 -11.88 17.59 -18.06
N ASP A 376 -11.30 16.65 -18.82
CA ASP A 376 -11.63 16.44 -20.22
C ASP A 376 -13.12 16.08 -20.36
N LYS A 377 -13.87 16.99 -20.96
CA LYS A 377 -15.32 16.91 -21.00
C LYS A 377 -15.80 15.65 -21.73
N ALA A 378 -15.16 15.26 -22.83
CA ALA A 378 -15.61 14.11 -23.61
C ALA A 378 -15.37 12.79 -22.85
N LEU A 379 -14.25 12.68 -22.13
CA LEU A 379 -13.97 11.53 -21.29
C LEU A 379 -14.93 11.45 -20.10
N VAL A 380 -15.23 12.58 -19.44
CA VAL A 380 -16.22 12.64 -18.37
C VAL A 380 -17.62 12.27 -18.87
N GLU A 381 -18.05 12.79 -20.02
CA GLU A 381 -19.35 12.44 -20.61
C GLU A 381 -19.44 10.95 -21.02
N GLY A 382 -18.30 10.30 -21.29
CA GLY A 382 -18.23 8.84 -21.44
C GLY A 382 -18.57 8.10 -20.14
N VAL A 383 -17.99 8.53 -19.01
CA VAL A 383 -18.30 7.98 -17.68
C VAL A 383 -19.75 8.27 -17.29
N ASP A 384 -20.26 9.48 -17.57
CA ASP A 384 -21.68 9.82 -17.37
C ASP A 384 -22.59 8.82 -18.10
N ALA A 385 -22.30 8.52 -19.37
CA ALA A 385 -23.11 7.62 -20.18
C ALA A 385 -23.13 6.18 -19.61
N ASP A 386 -21.99 5.69 -19.12
CA ASP A 386 -21.88 4.37 -18.48
C ASP A 386 -22.68 4.31 -17.16
N LEU A 387 -22.60 5.36 -16.34
CA LEU A 387 -23.33 5.47 -15.08
C LEU A 387 -24.83 5.68 -15.29
N GLU A 388 -25.24 6.44 -16.31
CA GLU A 388 -26.63 6.57 -16.72
C GLU A 388 -27.20 5.24 -17.20
N MET A 389 -26.42 4.44 -17.95
CA MET A 389 -26.82 3.09 -18.34
C MET A 389 -27.01 2.18 -17.12
N ALA A 390 -26.12 2.27 -16.14
CA ALA A 390 -26.26 1.56 -14.87
C ALA A 390 -27.53 1.98 -14.12
N ALA A 391 -27.82 3.28 -14.06
CA ALA A 391 -29.02 3.82 -13.44
C ALA A 391 -30.30 3.36 -14.13
N GLN A 392 -30.35 3.36 -15.47
CA GLN A 392 -31.48 2.88 -16.27
C GLN A 392 -31.79 1.39 -15.98
N ASN A 393 -30.76 0.60 -15.66
CA ASN A 393 -30.88 -0.81 -15.28
C ASN A 393 -31.01 -1.03 -13.76
N ASN A 394 -31.09 0.06 -12.97
CA ASN A 394 -31.17 0.04 -11.51
C ASN A 394 -30.02 -0.79 -10.87
N LEU A 395 -28.79 -0.54 -11.31
CA LEU A 395 -27.59 -1.22 -10.81
C LEU A 395 -26.91 -0.41 -9.72
N VAL A 396 -26.42 -1.10 -8.69
CA VAL A 396 -25.46 -0.54 -7.73
C VAL A 396 -24.08 -0.54 -8.39
N VAL A 397 -23.39 0.60 -8.37
CA VAL A 397 -22.08 0.76 -9.02
C VAL A 397 -20.98 0.91 -7.99
N ALA A 398 -19.91 0.12 -8.12
CA ALA A 398 -18.63 0.39 -7.48
C ALA A 398 -17.59 0.85 -8.50
N ALA A 399 -16.96 2.00 -8.27
CA ALA A 399 -15.91 2.52 -9.13
C ALA A 399 -14.53 2.06 -8.64
N ILE A 400 -13.80 1.31 -9.46
CA ILE A 400 -12.41 0.90 -9.24
C ILE A 400 -11.51 2.06 -9.67
N ILE A 401 -10.83 2.68 -8.71
CA ILE A 401 -9.98 3.84 -8.95
C ILE A 401 -8.57 3.35 -9.26
N LEU A 402 -8.07 3.65 -10.46
CA LEU A 402 -6.75 3.23 -10.92
C LEU A 402 -5.91 4.44 -11.31
N ILE A 403 -4.61 4.40 -10.99
CA ILE A 403 -3.67 5.47 -11.33
C ILE A 403 -2.70 4.95 -12.39
N PRO A 404 -2.85 5.36 -13.66
CA PRO A 404 -1.91 4.98 -14.70
C PRO A 404 -0.50 5.52 -14.39
N PRO A 405 0.56 4.81 -14.80
CA PRO A 405 1.92 5.33 -14.71
C PRO A 405 2.10 6.55 -15.62
N ALA A 406 3.05 7.42 -15.30
CA ALA A 406 3.30 8.68 -16.02
C ALA A 406 3.60 8.47 -17.52
N ASN A 407 4.21 7.33 -17.88
CA ASN A 407 4.50 6.96 -19.26
C ASN A 407 3.29 6.38 -20.03
N SER A 408 2.14 6.24 -19.36
CA SER A 408 0.92 5.73 -19.98
C SER A 408 0.50 6.65 -21.14
N PRO A 409 -0.02 6.08 -22.24
CA PRO A 409 -0.58 6.89 -23.33
C PRO A 409 -1.73 7.80 -22.87
N PHE A 410 -2.35 7.51 -21.73
CA PHE A 410 -3.38 8.36 -21.11
C PHE A 410 -2.84 9.72 -20.65
N HIS A 411 -1.54 9.85 -20.38
CA HIS A 411 -0.89 11.12 -20.03
C HIS A 411 -0.14 11.75 -21.20
N ALA A 412 -0.22 11.21 -22.42
CA ALA A 412 0.56 11.72 -23.55
C ALA A 412 0.32 13.21 -23.87
N GLY A 413 -0.85 13.74 -23.50
CA GLY A 413 -1.19 15.17 -23.67
C GLY A 413 -0.76 16.07 -22.50
N HIS A 414 -0.53 15.52 -21.31
CA HIS A 414 -0.19 16.22 -20.05
C HIS A 414 0.74 15.34 -19.19
N PRO A 415 1.97 15.03 -19.68
CA PRO A 415 2.87 14.09 -19.01
C PRO A 415 3.31 14.56 -17.63
N GLU A 416 3.33 15.86 -17.38
CA GLU A 416 3.60 16.47 -16.08
C GLU A 416 2.57 16.08 -15.01
N ASP A 417 1.30 15.95 -15.38
CA ASP A 417 0.23 15.53 -14.46
C ASP A 417 0.35 14.04 -14.12
N GLY A 418 0.77 13.23 -15.09
CA GLY A 418 1.13 11.83 -14.88
C GLY A 418 2.32 11.67 -13.93
N ALA A 419 3.37 12.48 -14.13
CA ALA A 419 4.55 12.48 -13.25
C ALA A 419 4.22 12.99 -11.83
N LEU A 420 3.31 13.96 -11.71
CA LEU A 420 2.90 14.51 -10.42
C LEU A 420 2.20 13.46 -9.55
N ILE A 421 1.34 12.62 -10.14
CA ILE A 421 0.55 11.63 -9.41
C ILE A 421 1.23 10.26 -9.26
N GLN A 422 2.24 9.94 -10.08
CA GLN A 422 2.94 8.66 -9.99
C GLN A 422 3.80 8.60 -8.72
N HIS A 423 3.69 7.51 -7.94
CA HIS A 423 4.56 7.32 -6.79
C HIS A 423 6.05 7.47 -7.19
N PRO A 424 6.87 8.20 -6.42
CA PRO A 424 8.27 8.46 -6.79
C PRO A 424 9.08 7.19 -7.02
N ASP A 425 8.81 6.14 -6.26
CA ASP A 425 9.52 4.85 -6.36
C ASP A 425 8.93 3.87 -7.39
N PHE A 426 7.94 4.30 -8.19
CA PHE A 426 7.37 3.45 -9.23
C PHE A 426 8.44 2.96 -10.21
N ASN A 427 8.55 1.63 -10.38
CA ASN A 427 9.59 1.02 -11.20
C ASN A 427 9.10 -0.14 -12.10
N GLY A 428 7.79 -0.35 -12.21
CA GLY A 428 7.20 -1.39 -13.05
C GLY A 428 5.72 -1.64 -12.74
N GLY A 429 5.10 -2.57 -13.48
CA GLY A 429 3.67 -2.91 -13.29
C GLY A 429 2.72 -2.05 -14.13
N SER A 430 1.42 -2.28 -13.90
CA SER A 430 0.33 -1.73 -14.72
C SER A 430 -0.25 -0.41 -14.19
N TYR A 431 -0.27 -0.24 -12.86
CA TYR A 431 -0.68 1.00 -12.19
C TYR A 431 0.28 1.33 -11.05
N THR A 432 0.26 2.59 -10.63
CA THR A 432 1.08 3.12 -9.54
C THR A 432 0.21 3.42 -8.32
N MET A 433 0.78 3.32 -7.12
CA MET A 433 0.20 3.98 -5.94
C MET A 433 0.16 5.50 -6.20
N PRO A 434 -0.84 6.26 -5.74
CA PRO A 434 -0.78 7.71 -5.84
C PRO A 434 0.43 8.28 -5.09
N ASN A 435 1.08 9.27 -5.68
CA ASN A 435 2.09 10.07 -5.02
C ASN A 435 1.45 10.91 -3.92
N LEU A 436 1.73 10.54 -2.68
CA LEU A 436 1.33 11.30 -1.51
C LEU A 436 2.53 11.97 -0.85
N THR A 437 3.71 12.05 -1.43
CA THR A 437 4.89 12.61 -0.71
C THR A 437 4.98 14.14 -0.75
N THR A 438 4.08 14.81 -1.47
CA THR A 438 4.02 16.27 -1.55
C THR A 438 2.59 16.78 -1.42
N ILE A 439 2.44 18.01 -0.93
CA ILE A 439 1.13 18.65 -0.85
C ILE A 439 0.47 18.81 -2.23
N GLU A 440 1.25 19.08 -3.27
CA GLU A 440 0.75 19.27 -4.62
C GLU A 440 0.14 17.98 -5.18
N SER A 441 0.87 16.87 -5.08
CA SER A 441 0.42 15.55 -5.53
C SER A 441 -0.78 15.05 -4.72
N ALA A 442 -0.73 15.17 -3.38
CA ALA A 442 -1.84 14.76 -2.52
C ALA A 442 -3.10 15.60 -2.77
N ASN A 443 -2.96 16.91 -2.98
CA ASN A 443 -4.09 17.79 -3.27
C ASN A 443 -4.66 17.52 -4.67
N TYR A 444 -3.82 17.19 -5.66
CA TYR A 444 -4.29 16.80 -6.99
C TYR A 444 -5.08 15.49 -6.97
N TYR A 445 -4.58 14.47 -6.25
CA TYR A 445 -5.30 13.22 -6.03
C TYR A 445 -6.67 13.45 -5.36
N ALA A 446 -6.67 14.24 -4.28
CA ALA A 446 -7.89 14.60 -3.57
C ALA A 446 -8.88 15.39 -4.45
N ALA A 447 -8.40 16.30 -5.30
CA ALA A 447 -9.25 17.04 -6.22
C ALA A 447 -9.95 16.13 -7.25
N ALA A 448 -9.24 15.13 -7.78
CA ALA A 448 -9.82 14.17 -8.71
C ALA A 448 -10.91 13.31 -8.03
N LEU A 449 -10.69 12.90 -6.77
CA LEU A 449 -11.69 12.19 -5.97
C LEU A 449 -12.88 13.10 -5.60
N ASP A 450 -12.66 14.36 -5.22
CA ASP A 450 -13.74 15.30 -4.86
C ASP A 450 -14.60 15.66 -6.07
N PHE A 451 -14.02 15.81 -7.25
CA PHE A 451 -14.78 15.99 -8.49
C PHE A 451 -15.73 14.82 -8.74
N MET A 452 -15.23 13.59 -8.66
CA MET A 452 -16.07 12.40 -8.84
C MET A 452 -17.13 12.27 -7.75
N ALA A 453 -16.78 12.52 -6.49
CA ALA A 453 -17.71 12.46 -5.38
C ALA A 453 -18.81 13.54 -5.50
N GLN A 454 -18.45 14.76 -5.89
CA GLN A 454 -19.41 15.84 -6.12
C GLN A 454 -20.36 15.53 -7.29
N ARG A 455 -19.84 14.92 -8.37
CA ARG A 455 -20.59 14.67 -9.60
C ARG A 455 -21.48 13.44 -9.52
N TYR A 456 -21.00 12.37 -8.90
CA TYR A 456 -21.63 11.04 -8.95
C TYR A 456 -22.09 10.53 -7.59
N CYS A 457 -21.82 11.26 -6.50
CA CYS A 457 -22.36 10.99 -5.19
C CYS A 457 -23.26 12.16 -4.74
N GLY A 458 -24.08 11.95 -3.72
CA GLY A 458 -25.00 12.97 -3.22
C GLY A 458 -26.41 12.83 -3.78
N ASN A 459 -27.02 13.96 -4.13
CA ASN A 459 -28.48 14.03 -4.35
C ASN A 459 -28.86 14.35 -5.80
N ASP A 460 -27.87 14.65 -6.64
CA ASP A 460 -28.05 14.82 -8.06
C ASP A 460 -27.60 13.54 -8.77
N PHE A 461 -28.51 12.92 -9.50
CA PHE A 461 -28.28 11.68 -10.24
C PHE A 461 -28.43 11.88 -11.75
N SER A 462 -28.38 13.14 -12.22
CA SER A 462 -28.51 13.44 -13.65
C SER A 462 -27.40 12.84 -14.52
N HIS A 463 -26.27 12.49 -13.91
CA HIS A 463 -25.10 11.88 -14.56
C HIS A 463 -24.86 10.43 -14.09
N GLY A 464 -25.92 9.78 -13.60
CA GLY A 464 -25.84 8.49 -12.92
C GLY A 464 -25.24 8.59 -11.52
N ARG A 465 -24.79 7.45 -10.96
CA ARG A 465 -24.38 7.37 -9.55
C ARG A 465 -23.29 6.33 -9.30
N ILE A 466 -22.26 6.71 -8.56
CA ILE A 466 -21.31 5.80 -7.92
C ILE A 466 -21.77 5.56 -6.48
N HIS A 467 -21.90 4.31 -6.08
CA HIS A 467 -22.37 3.94 -4.73
C HIS A 467 -21.21 3.59 -3.81
N HIS A 468 -20.17 2.97 -4.35
CA HIS A 468 -18.98 2.55 -3.61
C HIS A 468 -17.72 2.80 -4.44
N PHE A 469 -16.57 2.84 -3.78
CA PHE A 469 -15.28 3.03 -4.43
C PHE A 469 -14.38 1.86 -4.06
N ILE A 470 -13.77 1.22 -5.05
CA ILE A 470 -12.74 0.20 -4.88
C ILE A 470 -11.40 0.90 -5.11
N MET A 471 -10.55 0.92 -4.10
CA MET A 471 -9.28 1.65 -4.15
C MET A 471 -8.19 0.75 -4.70
N HIS A 472 -7.78 1.06 -5.92
CA HIS A 472 -6.76 0.37 -6.70
C HIS A 472 -7.14 -1.09 -7.03
N ASN A 473 -6.22 -1.84 -7.63
CA ASN A 473 -6.45 -3.22 -8.03
C ASN A 473 -5.43 -4.14 -7.35
N GLU A 474 -5.89 -5.28 -6.83
CA GLU A 474 -5.06 -6.38 -6.30
C GLU A 474 -3.83 -5.86 -5.54
N VAL A 475 -4.08 -5.09 -4.48
CA VAL A 475 -3.02 -4.32 -3.81
C VAL A 475 -2.02 -5.21 -3.08
N ASP A 476 -2.36 -6.48 -2.84
CA ASP A 476 -1.43 -7.50 -2.38
C ASP A 476 -0.38 -7.85 -3.42
N MET A 477 -0.73 -7.81 -4.70
CA MET A 477 0.20 -7.93 -5.82
C MET A 477 0.79 -6.56 -6.19
N GLY A 478 1.25 -5.83 -5.17
CA GLY A 478 1.61 -4.41 -5.25
C GLY A 478 2.57 -4.06 -6.38
N TYR A 479 3.62 -4.87 -6.62
CA TYR A 479 4.55 -4.61 -7.73
C TYR A 479 3.89 -4.65 -9.10
N SER A 480 2.94 -5.57 -9.31
CA SER A 480 2.28 -5.80 -10.59
C SER A 480 1.13 -4.81 -10.83
N TRP A 481 0.36 -4.51 -9.79
CA TRP A 481 -0.93 -3.82 -9.93
C TRP A 481 -1.04 -2.46 -9.30
N THR A 482 -0.30 -2.15 -8.24
CA THR A 482 -0.39 -0.86 -7.53
C THR A 482 0.99 -0.51 -7.00
N ASN A 483 1.92 -0.20 -7.91
CA ASN A 483 3.34 -0.18 -7.65
C ASN A 483 3.80 1.12 -6.97
N MET A 484 4.60 0.97 -5.92
CA MET A 484 5.37 2.02 -5.24
C MET A 484 6.80 1.56 -4.95
N GLY A 485 7.39 0.82 -5.88
CA GLY A 485 8.68 0.16 -5.71
C GLY A 485 8.57 -1.16 -4.97
N SER A 486 9.46 -1.39 -4.01
CA SER A 486 9.51 -2.61 -3.17
C SER A 486 9.61 -2.29 -1.68
N PRO A 487 8.68 -1.51 -1.10
CA PRO A 487 8.73 -1.19 0.33
C PRO A 487 8.38 -2.41 1.20
N THR A 488 8.62 -2.28 2.50
CA THR A 488 8.07 -3.23 3.49
C THR A 488 6.54 -3.22 3.48
N MET A 489 5.92 -4.29 3.99
CA MET A 489 4.46 -4.36 4.08
C MET A 489 3.90 -3.22 4.94
N GLU A 490 4.60 -2.85 6.01
CA GLU A 490 4.27 -1.74 6.90
C GLU A 490 4.07 -0.43 6.12
N THR A 491 5.09 -0.02 5.38
CA THR A 491 5.10 1.23 4.60
C THR A 491 4.10 1.18 3.46
N TYR A 492 3.96 0.03 2.79
CA TYR A 492 2.98 -0.16 1.73
C TYR A 492 1.54 0.01 2.25
N VAL A 493 1.20 -0.69 3.34
CA VAL A 493 -0.16 -0.65 3.90
C VAL A 493 -0.47 0.71 4.51
N ASP A 494 0.48 1.40 5.17
CA ASP A 494 0.24 2.76 5.66
C ASP A 494 -0.10 3.72 4.51
N THR A 495 0.69 3.70 3.43
CA THR A 495 0.45 4.52 2.23
C THR A 495 -0.91 4.17 1.60
N TYR A 496 -1.24 2.88 1.52
CA TYR A 496 -2.52 2.43 0.99
C TYR A 496 -3.71 2.89 1.85
N VAL A 497 -3.60 2.76 3.18
CA VAL A 497 -4.62 3.24 4.12
C VAL A 497 -4.78 4.76 4.01
N ASN A 498 -3.70 5.53 3.85
CA ASN A 498 -3.77 6.97 3.60
C ASN A 498 -4.58 7.27 2.33
N SER A 499 -4.35 6.54 1.24
CA SER A 499 -5.14 6.66 0.00
C SER A 499 -6.62 6.32 0.22
N MET A 500 -6.93 5.23 0.93
CA MET A 500 -8.32 4.85 1.29
C MET A 500 -8.99 5.92 2.18
N ARG A 501 -8.26 6.53 3.11
CA ARG A 501 -8.75 7.57 4.02
C ARG A 501 -9.07 8.87 3.31
N ILE A 502 -8.24 9.28 2.34
CA ILE A 502 -8.55 10.43 1.48
C ILE A 502 -9.89 10.18 0.76
N ALA A 503 -10.04 9.02 0.12
CA ALA A 503 -11.29 8.66 -0.57
C ALA A 503 -12.48 8.63 0.39
N TYR A 504 -12.35 7.98 1.56
CA TYR A 504 -13.40 7.94 2.57
C TYR A 504 -13.80 9.35 3.04
N ASN A 505 -12.84 10.17 3.44
CA ASN A 505 -13.12 11.50 4.01
C ASN A 505 -13.74 12.45 2.98
N ILE A 506 -13.42 12.29 1.70
CA ILE A 506 -14.04 13.03 0.60
C ILE A 506 -15.45 12.52 0.32
N VAL A 507 -15.58 11.22 -0.01
CA VAL A 507 -16.84 10.62 -0.43
C VAL A 507 -17.90 10.72 0.68
N ARG A 508 -17.48 10.59 1.96
CA ARG A 508 -18.37 10.70 3.12
C ARG A 508 -19.12 12.03 3.19
N GLN A 509 -18.55 13.09 2.61
CA GLN A 509 -19.21 14.39 2.55
C GLN A 509 -20.42 14.38 1.62
N TYR A 510 -20.47 13.48 0.65
CA TYR A 510 -21.52 13.42 -0.37
C TYR A 510 -22.45 12.22 -0.16
N ASP A 511 -21.93 11.08 0.28
CA ASP A 511 -22.72 9.86 0.53
C ASP A 511 -22.34 9.19 1.86
N GLN A 512 -23.26 9.21 2.81
CA GLN A 512 -23.11 8.56 4.11
C GLN A 512 -23.28 7.04 4.09
N ASN A 513 -23.57 6.44 2.94
CA ASN A 513 -23.72 5.00 2.76
C ASN A 513 -22.59 4.40 1.93
N ALA A 514 -21.78 5.23 1.25
CA ALA A 514 -20.64 4.75 0.50
C ALA A 514 -19.66 4.00 1.39
N GLU A 515 -19.07 2.96 0.79
CA GLU A 515 -18.04 2.12 1.40
C GLU A 515 -16.80 2.17 0.51
N ILE A 516 -15.63 2.10 1.13
CA ILE A 516 -14.33 2.14 0.47
C ILE A 516 -13.74 0.73 0.48
N PHE A 517 -13.83 0.05 -0.64
CA PHE A 517 -13.39 -1.32 -0.80
C PHE A 517 -11.88 -1.39 -1.03
N GLY A 518 -11.20 -2.33 -0.38
CA GLY A 518 -9.86 -2.75 -0.76
C GLY A 518 -9.89 -3.95 -1.69
N SER A 519 -9.12 -3.91 -2.79
CA SER A 519 -9.08 -4.97 -3.80
C SER A 519 -7.94 -5.96 -3.54
N PHE A 520 -8.24 -7.25 -3.47
CA PHE A 520 -7.27 -8.31 -3.12
C PHE A 520 -7.40 -9.53 -4.02
N ALA A 521 -6.27 -10.12 -4.40
CA ALA A 521 -6.21 -11.39 -5.13
C ALA A 521 -6.58 -12.60 -4.25
N HIS A 522 -6.61 -13.79 -4.85
CA HIS A 522 -7.00 -15.05 -4.17
C HIS A 522 -5.87 -15.69 -3.31
N SER A 523 -4.71 -15.03 -3.20
CA SER A 523 -3.54 -15.47 -2.42
C SER A 523 -3.69 -15.05 -0.95
N TRP A 524 -4.24 -15.93 -0.11
CA TRP A 524 -4.74 -15.59 1.22
C TRP A 524 -3.65 -15.56 2.30
N ALA A 525 -3.15 -16.73 2.71
CA ALA A 525 -2.13 -16.87 3.75
C ALA A 525 -0.71 -17.10 3.19
N VAL A 526 -0.58 -17.14 1.86
CA VAL A 526 0.71 -17.23 1.16
C VAL A 526 0.70 -16.21 0.03
N ALA A 527 1.78 -15.42 -0.08
CA ALA A 527 1.91 -14.42 -1.14
C ALA A 527 2.00 -15.08 -2.53
N ASN A 528 1.48 -14.39 -3.56
CA ASN A 528 1.50 -14.89 -4.94
C ASN A 528 2.91 -15.17 -5.46
N ASP A 529 3.85 -14.28 -5.14
CA ASP A 529 5.25 -14.35 -5.53
C ASP A 529 6.11 -13.52 -4.54
N ALA A 530 7.43 -13.51 -4.75
CA ALA A 530 8.39 -12.83 -3.87
C ALA A 530 8.26 -11.29 -3.84
N LYS A 531 7.47 -10.69 -4.74
CA LYS A 531 7.21 -9.24 -4.80
C LYS A 531 5.77 -8.89 -4.38
N SER A 532 5.02 -9.88 -3.93
CA SER A 532 3.64 -9.73 -3.46
C SER A 532 3.59 -9.84 -1.94
N TYR A 533 2.51 -9.34 -1.36
CA TYR A 533 2.21 -9.37 0.06
C TYR A 533 1.18 -10.46 0.37
N VAL A 534 1.19 -10.97 1.59
CA VAL A 534 0.17 -11.90 2.09
C VAL A 534 -1.11 -11.11 2.36
N VAL A 535 -2.23 -11.48 1.72
CA VAL A 535 -3.51 -10.75 1.86
C VAL A 535 -3.98 -10.73 3.31
N LYS A 536 -3.93 -11.87 4.01
CA LYS A 536 -4.37 -11.96 5.41
C LYS A 536 -3.62 -10.96 6.30
N ASP A 537 -2.30 -10.89 6.16
CA ASP A 537 -1.45 -9.96 6.93
C ASP A 537 -1.75 -8.49 6.60
N MET A 538 -2.02 -8.17 5.33
CA MET A 538 -2.45 -6.82 4.94
C MET A 538 -3.79 -6.46 5.58
N LEU A 539 -4.77 -7.38 5.58
CA LEU A 539 -6.08 -7.16 6.19
C LEU A 539 -5.98 -6.99 7.71
N ASP A 540 -5.11 -7.75 8.37
CA ASP A 540 -4.85 -7.62 9.80
C ASP A 540 -4.26 -6.24 10.12
N ARG A 541 -3.37 -5.72 9.28
CA ARG A 541 -2.83 -4.35 9.41
C ARG A 541 -3.87 -3.28 9.14
N ILE A 542 -4.69 -3.42 8.10
CA ILE A 542 -5.79 -2.47 7.81
C ILE A 542 -6.79 -2.44 8.98
N ASN A 543 -7.12 -3.59 9.55
CA ASN A 543 -7.90 -3.68 10.80
C ASN A 543 -7.17 -3.00 11.97
N GLY A 544 -5.87 -3.26 12.13
CA GLY A 544 -5.03 -2.61 13.14
C GLY A 544 -5.10 -1.08 13.06
N TYR A 545 -4.86 -0.50 11.88
CA TYR A 545 -5.01 0.94 11.66
C TYR A 545 -6.43 1.43 11.92
N SER A 546 -7.46 0.63 11.61
CA SER A 546 -8.85 0.98 11.88
C SER A 546 -9.16 1.05 13.38
N HIS A 547 -8.61 0.13 14.17
CA HIS A 547 -8.76 0.12 15.63
C HIS A 547 -7.94 1.22 16.31
N THR A 548 -6.72 1.46 15.83
CA THR A 548 -5.77 2.43 16.40
C THR A 548 -6.12 3.87 16.03
N GLU A 549 -6.49 4.14 14.77
CA GLU A 549 -6.64 5.50 14.24
C GLU A 549 -8.09 5.96 14.06
N GLY A 550 -9.05 5.16 14.52
CA GLY A 550 -10.48 5.41 14.42
C GLY A 550 -11.09 4.77 13.17
N ASP A 551 -12.06 3.88 13.36
CA ASP A 551 -12.55 3.00 12.30
C ASP A 551 -13.37 3.74 11.23
N PHE A 552 -13.29 3.28 9.97
CA PHE A 552 -14.03 3.79 8.82
C PHE A 552 -14.72 2.68 8.03
N ARG A 553 -15.70 3.07 7.19
CA ARG A 553 -16.50 2.11 6.41
C ARG A 553 -15.74 1.59 5.19
N TRP A 554 -14.68 0.85 5.44
CA TRP A 554 -14.04 0.06 4.41
C TRP A 554 -14.66 -1.34 4.29
N ALA A 555 -14.50 -1.92 3.11
CA ALA A 555 -15.07 -3.20 2.69
C ALA A 555 -14.08 -4.02 1.82
N LEU A 556 -14.46 -5.22 1.40
CA LEU A 556 -13.60 -6.17 0.68
C LEU A 556 -14.05 -6.36 -0.76
N ALA A 557 -13.17 -6.07 -1.72
CA ALA A 557 -13.30 -6.40 -3.14
C ALA A 557 -12.35 -7.58 -3.44
N TYR A 558 -12.81 -8.81 -3.22
CA TYR A 558 -11.96 -10.00 -3.26
C TYR A 558 -12.04 -10.70 -4.62
N HIS A 559 -10.93 -11.17 -5.16
CA HIS A 559 -10.85 -11.76 -6.49
C HIS A 559 -10.63 -13.27 -6.37
N SER A 560 -11.70 -14.01 -6.04
CA SER A 560 -11.69 -15.47 -5.99
C SER A 560 -11.72 -16.07 -7.39
N TYR A 561 -10.61 -16.67 -7.77
CA TYR A 561 -10.50 -17.52 -8.96
C TYR A 561 -10.29 -18.98 -8.55
N PRO A 562 -10.49 -19.96 -9.45
CA PRO A 562 -9.83 -21.25 -9.31
C PRO A 562 -8.32 -21.04 -9.12
N SER A 563 -7.65 -21.94 -8.40
CA SER A 563 -6.22 -21.77 -8.07
C SER A 563 -5.31 -21.61 -9.30
N SER A 564 -5.75 -22.12 -10.45
CA SER A 564 -5.17 -21.87 -11.75
C SER A 564 -6.09 -21.01 -12.61
N LEU A 565 -5.58 -19.90 -13.14
CA LEU A 565 -6.31 -19.04 -14.09
C LEU A 565 -6.64 -19.71 -15.43
N ILE A 566 -6.15 -20.93 -15.69
CA ILE A 566 -6.43 -21.70 -16.91
C ILE A 566 -7.17 -23.02 -16.65
N ASP A 567 -7.34 -23.44 -15.39
CA ASP A 567 -8.11 -24.65 -15.06
C ASP A 567 -9.38 -24.26 -14.30
N PRO A 568 -10.57 -24.37 -14.90
CA PRO A 568 -11.82 -24.00 -14.23
C PRO A 568 -12.20 -24.92 -13.06
N LYS A 569 -11.52 -26.05 -12.85
CA LYS A 569 -11.93 -27.11 -11.92
C LYS A 569 -11.61 -26.80 -10.45
N THR A 570 -12.21 -25.75 -9.92
CA THR A 570 -11.96 -25.25 -8.55
C THR A 570 -12.13 -26.31 -7.46
N TRP A 571 -13.00 -27.30 -7.65
CA TRP A 571 -13.19 -28.41 -6.71
C TRP A 571 -11.90 -29.21 -6.44
N ASN A 572 -10.94 -29.18 -7.37
CA ASN A 572 -9.63 -29.82 -7.23
C ASN A 572 -8.52 -28.90 -6.70
N ASP A 573 -8.83 -27.66 -6.31
CA ASP A 573 -7.84 -26.72 -5.79
C ASP A 573 -7.20 -27.28 -4.50
N ALA A 574 -5.94 -27.71 -4.59
CA ALA A 574 -5.22 -28.30 -3.47
C ALA A 574 -4.77 -27.26 -2.43
N GLN A 575 -4.53 -26.02 -2.88
CA GLN A 575 -4.11 -24.89 -2.05
C GLN A 575 -5.27 -24.18 -1.34
N ALA A 576 -6.51 -24.55 -1.66
CA ALA A 576 -7.71 -24.05 -1.02
C ALA A 576 -8.17 -25.05 0.05
N THR A 577 -7.63 -24.90 1.26
CA THR A 577 -7.99 -25.73 2.42
C THR A 577 -9.15 -25.09 3.19
N PHE A 578 -9.76 -25.85 4.10
CA PHE A 578 -10.85 -25.38 4.96
C PHE A 578 -10.32 -24.94 6.33
N ASP A 579 -9.29 -24.10 6.32
CA ASP A 579 -8.64 -23.54 7.49
C ASP A 579 -8.48 -22.02 7.31
N MET A 580 -8.48 -21.26 8.40
CA MET A 580 -8.27 -19.80 8.36
C MET A 580 -6.89 -19.42 7.80
N ASP A 581 -5.93 -20.33 7.83
CA ASP A 581 -4.58 -20.20 7.25
C ASP A 581 -4.45 -20.90 5.89
N SER A 582 -5.55 -21.09 5.17
CA SER A 582 -5.52 -21.63 3.80
C SER A 582 -4.59 -20.81 2.91
N PRO A 583 -3.67 -21.44 2.14
CA PRO A 583 -2.79 -20.69 1.22
C PRO A 583 -3.55 -19.78 0.25
N MET A 584 -4.68 -20.25 -0.28
CA MET A 584 -5.54 -19.49 -1.19
C MET A 584 -7.00 -19.53 -0.74
N VAL A 585 -7.78 -18.51 -1.11
CA VAL A 585 -9.25 -18.55 -1.03
C VAL A 585 -9.83 -18.50 -2.44
N THR A 586 -10.24 -19.68 -2.91
CA THR A 586 -10.84 -19.89 -4.23
C THR A 586 -12.35 -20.10 -4.09
N PHE A 587 -13.03 -20.42 -5.20
CA PHE A 587 -14.42 -20.85 -5.11
C PHE A 587 -14.62 -22.13 -4.28
N LYS A 588 -13.57 -22.96 -4.10
CA LYS A 588 -13.62 -24.18 -3.30
C LYS A 588 -13.90 -23.93 -1.82
N ASN A 589 -13.33 -22.89 -1.23
CA ASN A 589 -13.29 -22.68 0.22
C ASN A 589 -13.77 -21.27 0.64
N LEU A 590 -14.75 -20.71 -0.07
CA LEU A 590 -15.35 -19.40 0.26
C LEU A 590 -15.85 -19.27 1.71
N GLU A 591 -16.07 -20.40 2.40
CA GLU A 591 -16.33 -20.44 3.84
C GLU A 591 -15.25 -19.75 4.68
N VAL A 592 -13.98 -19.74 4.24
CA VAL A 592 -12.88 -19.07 4.94
C VAL A 592 -13.13 -17.56 4.98
N LEU A 593 -13.45 -16.97 3.82
CA LEU A 593 -13.78 -15.55 3.70
C LEU A 593 -15.09 -15.20 4.44
N ASP A 594 -16.09 -16.07 4.37
CA ASP A 594 -17.34 -15.91 5.12
C ASP A 594 -17.12 -15.93 6.63
N LYS A 595 -16.34 -16.88 7.15
CA LYS A 595 -15.99 -16.96 8.57
C LYS A 595 -15.21 -15.73 8.99
N TRP A 596 -14.17 -15.35 8.23
CA TRP A 596 -13.35 -14.16 8.49
C TRP A 596 -14.21 -12.90 8.65
N VAL A 597 -15.06 -12.58 7.67
CA VAL A 597 -15.81 -11.31 7.73
C VAL A 597 -16.86 -11.27 8.84
N ASN A 598 -17.28 -12.44 9.33
CA ASN A 598 -18.23 -12.56 10.44
C ASN A 598 -17.58 -12.59 11.84
N MET A 599 -16.24 -12.52 11.94
CA MET A 599 -15.55 -12.36 13.22
C MET A 599 -15.69 -10.92 13.74
N PRO A 600 -16.09 -10.69 15.01
CA PRO A 600 -16.28 -9.33 15.56
C PRO A 600 -15.08 -8.40 15.41
N GLU A 601 -13.86 -8.91 15.54
CA GLU A 601 -12.60 -8.18 15.37
C GLU A 601 -12.38 -7.61 13.97
N HIS A 602 -13.07 -8.15 12.96
CA HIS A 602 -13.02 -7.73 11.55
C HIS A 602 -14.23 -6.88 11.15
N MET A 603 -15.22 -6.71 12.03
CA MET A 603 -16.40 -5.89 11.76
C MET A 603 -16.13 -4.40 11.96
N TYR A 604 -16.78 -3.56 11.16
CA TYR A 604 -16.82 -2.12 11.39
C TYR A 604 -17.40 -1.83 12.79
N LYS A 605 -16.61 -1.16 13.62
CA LYS A 605 -16.88 -0.85 15.02
C LYS A 605 -17.32 -2.07 15.83
N GLY A 606 -16.81 -3.25 15.49
CA GLY A 606 -17.11 -4.52 16.16
C GLY A 606 -18.57 -4.98 16.06
N THR A 607 -19.40 -4.33 15.24
CA THR A 607 -20.87 -4.52 15.26
C THR A 607 -21.50 -4.61 13.88
N THR A 608 -20.88 -4.01 12.86
CA THR A 608 -21.40 -4.02 11.50
C THR A 608 -20.45 -4.82 10.61
N ARG A 609 -20.92 -5.96 10.09
CA ARG A 609 -20.15 -6.75 9.14
C ARG A 609 -19.74 -5.90 7.93
N ARG A 610 -18.48 -5.99 7.54
CA ARG A 610 -17.99 -5.34 6.32
C ARG A 610 -18.57 -6.03 5.08
N SER A 611 -18.88 -5.27 4.04
CA SER A 611 -19.34 -5.84 2.78
C SER A 611 -18.22 -6.63 2.11
N VAL A 612 -18.56 -7.75 1.47
CA VAL A 612 -17.63 -8.54 0.64
C VAL A 612 -18.22 -8.67 -0.75
N TRP A 613 -17.55 -8.07 -1.72
CA TRP A 613 -17.85 -8.21 -3.13
C TRP A 613 -16.76 -9.07 -3.75
N LEU A 614 -17.17 -10.18 -4.36
CA LEU A 614 -16.33 -10.83 -5.34
C LEU A 614 -16.36 -9.92 -6.59
N SER A 615 -15.41 -8.98 -6.69
CA SER A 615 -15.45 -7.83 -7.62
C SER A 615 -14.89 -8.11 -9.01
N GLU A 616 -14.00 -9.09 -9.13
CA GLU A 616 -13.43 -9.56 -10.39
C GLU A 616 -13.16 -11.05 -10.28
N ASN A 617 -13.96 -11.87 -10.96
CA ASN A 617 -13.91 -13.34 -10.82
C ASN A 617 -14.38 -13.99 -12.10
N SER A 618 -13.81 -15.15 -12.43
CA SER A 618 -14.32 -16.03 -13.49
C SER A 618 -13.64 -17.39 -13.42
N ALA A 619 -14.10 -18.30 -14.28
CA ALA A 619 -13.39 -19.52 -14.62
C ALA A 619 -13.03 -19.47 -16.11
N ALA A 620 -11.83 -19.89 -16.48
CA ALA A 620 -11.42 -19.93 -17.88
C ALA A 620 -12.09 -21.09 -18.63
N SER A 621 -12.42 -20.88 -19.90
CA SER A 621 -12.64 -21.95 -20.88
C SER A 621 -11.40 -22.08 -21.80
N PRO A 622 -10.48 -23.06 -21.58
CA PRO A 622 -9.23 -23.18 -22.34
C PRO A 622 -9.38 -23.24 -23.86
N SER A 623 -10.54 -23.66 -24.33
CA SER A 623 -11.02 -23.52 -25.71
C SER A 623 -12.54 -23.30 -25.72
N TYR A 624 -13.13 -23.23 -26.92
CA TYR A 624 -14.58 -23.28 -27.11
C TYR A 624 -15.11 -24.71 -27.33
N SER A 625 -14.35 -25.74 -26.96
CA SER A 625 -14.85 -27.11 -26.97
C SER A 625 -16.03 -27.28 -26.02
N GLU A 626 -16.94 -28.22 -26.31
CA GLU A 626 -18.09 -28.50 -25.45
C GLU A 626 -17.66 -28.84 -24.01
N THR A 627 -16.56 -29.59 -23.86
CA THR A 627 -16.00 -29.97 -22.55
C THR A 627 -15.47 -28.76 -21.77
N ASP A 628 -14.72 -27.86 -22.40
CA ASP A 628 -14.18 -26.68 -21.71
C ASP A 628 -15.29 -25.70 -21.33
N LEU A 629 -16.27 -25.52 -22.21
CA LEU A 629 -17.46 -24.70 -21.93
C LEU A 629 -18.32 -25.29 -20.81
N ALA A 630 -18.45 -26.63 -20.76
CA ALA A 630 -19.16 -27.32 -19.68
C ALA A 630 -18.43 -27.17 -18.33
N ASN A 631 -17.09 -27.31 -18.31
CA ASN A 631 -16.29 -27.12 -17.10
C ASN A 631 -16.35 -25.67 -16.58
N GLN A 632 -16.32 -24.68 -17.47
CA GLN A 632 -16.50 -23.27 -17.11
C GLN A 632 -17.86 -23.06 -16.41
N ALA A 633 -18.93 -23.58 -17.00
CA ALA A 633 -20.27 -23.47 -16.43
C ALA A 633 -20.41 -24.27 -15.11
N ALA A 634 -19.78 -25.44 -14.99
CA ALA A 634 -19.74 -26.22 -13.76
C ALA A 634 -19.06 -25.48 -12.61
N CYS A 635 -17.96 -24.76 -12.90
CA CYS A 635 -17.29 -23.93 -11.91
C CYS A 635 -18.20 -22.83 -11.37
N PHE A 636 -18.92 -22.12 -12.26
CA PHE A 636 -19.92 -21.14 -11.83
C PHE A 636 -21.05 -21.80 -11.01
N ALA A 637 -21.53 -22.98 -11.42
CA ALA A 637 -22.55 -23.70 -10.68
C ALA A 637 -22.11 -23.97 -9.22
N TYR A 638 -20.88 -24.47 -9.07
CA TYR A 638 -20.23 -24.73 -7.78
C TYR A 638 -20.13 -23.45 -6.95
N ALA A 639 -19.55 -22.38 -7.50
CA ALA A 639 -19.36 -21.11 -6.83
C ALA A 639 -20.69 -20.48 -6.37
N TRP A 640 -21.70 -20.45 -7.25
CA TRP A 640 -23.01 -19.86 -6.97
C TRP A 640 -23.77 -20.63 -5.89
N LYS A 641 -23.82 -21.98 -6.00
CA LYS A 641 -24.50 -22.83 -5.01
C LYS A 641 -23.86 -22.73 -3.63
N LYS A 642 -22.53 -22.63 -3.56
CA LYS A 642 -21.81 -22.39 -2.31
C LYS A 642 -22.09 -20.99 -1.76
N MET A 643 -21.89 -19.95 -2.56
CA MET A 643 -22.07 -18.56 -2.14
C MET A 643 -23.49 -18.25 -1.63
N ASN A 644 -24.52 -18.92 -2.13
CA ASN A 644 -25.90 -18.74 -1.65
C ASN A 644 -26.15 -19.30 -0.25
N LYS A 645 -25.30 -20.21 0.23
CA LYS A 645 -25.33 -20.72 1.61
C LYS A 645 -24.51 -19.87 2.57
N LEU A 646 -23.69 -18.97 2.02
CA LEU A 646 -22.85 -18.04 2.76
C LEU A 646 -23.56 -16.69 2.95
N THR A 647 -23.37 -16.09 4.13
CA THR A 647 -24.07 -14.86 4.50
C THR A 647 -23.19 -13.62 4.35
N GLY A 648 -21.87 -13.79 4.44
CA GLY A 648 -20.83 -12.78 4.40
C GLY A 648 -20.58 -12.18 3.03
N ILE A 649 -20.80 -12.96 1.96
CA ILE A 649 -20.56 -12.53 0.58
C ILE A 649 -21.81 -11.89 -0.03
N ASN A 650 -21.68 -10.62 -0.43
CA ASN A 650 -22.78 -9.79 -0.92
C ASN A 650 -23.04 -9.93 -2.43
N SER A 651 -22.00 -10.10 -3.24
CA SER A 651 -22.14 -10.18 -4.70
C SER A 651 -20.95 -10.87 -5.39
N ILE A 652 -21.17 -11.37 -6.60
CA ILE A 652 -20.15 -11.89 -7.52
C ILE A 652 -20.25 -11.22 -8.89
N HIS A 653 -19.11 -10.73 -9.38
CA HIS A 653 -18.98 -10.07 -10.68
C HIS A 653 -18.24 -10.99 -11.63
N TRP A 654 -18.89 -11.31 -12.75
CA TRP A 654 -18.33 -12.16 -13.79
C TRP A 654 -17.92 -11.34 -15.02
N HIS A 655 -16.90 -11.78 -15.76
CA HIS A 655 -16.51 -11.12 -17.00
C HIS A 655 -17.61 -11.28 -18.07
N PRO A 656 -18.06 -10.20 -18.71
CA PRO A 656 -19.12 -10.29 -19.71
C PRO A 656 -18.64 -10.97 -21.01
N PHE A 657 -17.38 -10.76 -21.40
CA PHE A 657 -16.78 -11.23 -22.65
C PHE A 657 -15.39 -11.82 -22.43
N ASP A 658 -15.00 -12.74 -23.30
CA ASP A 658 -13.58 -13.05 -23.44
C ASP A 658 -12.86 -11.86 -24.05
N HIS A 659 -11.86 -11.35 -23.37
CA HIS A 659 -11.14 -10.19 -23.85
C HIS A 659 -10.12 -10.59 -24.93
N PRO A 660 -10.12 -9.96 -26.12
CA PRO A 660 -9.20 -10.35 -27.20
C PRO A 660 -7.73 -10.15 -26.83
N VAL A 661 -7.41 -9.12 -26.03
CA VAL A 661 -6.03 -8.91 -25.54
C VAL A 661 -5.60 -10.04 -24.61
N GLU A 662 -6.49 -10.50 -23.73
CA GLU A 662 -6.19 -11.62 -22.82
C GLU A 662 -6.01 -12.92 -23.61
N ILE A 663 -6.88 -13.19 -24.60
CA ILE A 663 -6.72 -14.36 -25.48
C ILE A 663 -5.40 -14.30 -26.26
N ALA A 664 -5.02 -13.12 -26.76
CA ALA A 664 -3.78 -12.96 -27.52
C ALA A 664 -2.53 -13.21 -26.66
N GLN A 665 -2.56 -12.83 -25.38
CA GLN A 665 -1.46 -13.03 -24.44
C GLN A 665 -1.47 -14.44 -23.84
N HIS A 666 -2.66 -14.96 -23.55
CA HIS A 666 -2.91 -16.21 -22.87
C HIS A 666 -4.07 -16.95 -23.55
N PRO A 667 -3.82 -17.75 -24.59
CA PRO A 667 -4.87 -18.35 -25.42
C PRO A 667 -5.78 -19.35 -24.70
N ASN A 668 -5.49 -19.67 -23.45
CA ASN A 668 -6.30 -20.55 -22.60
C ASN A 668 -7.13 -19.77 -21.57
N GLN A 669 -7.04 -18.44 -21.53
CA GLN A 669 -7.77 -17.56 -20.61
C GLN A 669 -8.96 -16.92 -21.33
N ARG A 670 -10.11 -17.58 -21.25
CA ARG A 670 -11.40 -17.10 -21.78
C ARG A 670 -12.41 -17.06 -20.65
N PHE A 671 -12.54 -15.92 -20.01
CA PHE A 671 -13.30 -15.73 -18.77
C PHE A 671 -14.78 -15.36 -18.98
N GLY A 672 -15.12 -14.88 -20.17
CA GLY A 672 -16.41 -14.27 -20.46
C GLY A 672 -17.60 -15.22 -20.36
N LEU A 673 -18.77 -14.65 -20.04
CA LEU A 673 -20.07 -15.28 -20.31
C LEU A 673 -20.34 -15.41 -21.81
N ARG A 674 -19.70 -14.56 -22.62
CA ARG A 674 -19.76 -14.57 -24.08
C ARG A 674 -18.38 -14.79 -24.69
N LYS A 675 -18.35 -15.31 -25.91
CA LYS A 675 -17.16 -15.30 -26.76
C LYS A 675 -16.67 -13.88 -26.99
N SER A 676 -15.41 -13.74 -27.39
CA SER A 676 -14.82 -12.45 -27.77
C SER A 676 -15.64 -11.74 -28.86
N TRP A 677 -15.65 -10.41 -28.82
CA TRP A 677 -16.18 -9.59 -29.92
C TRP A 677 -15.33 -9.65 -31.19
N GLU A 678 -14.10 -10.17 -31.10
CA GLU A 678 -13.22 -10.45 -32.23
C GLU A 678 -13.23 -11.93 -32.65
N ASP A 679 -14.15 -12.75 -32.10
CA ASP A 679 -14.31 -14.14 -32.55
C ASP A 679 -14.63 -14.18 -34.06
N ALA A 680 -13.92 -15.02 -34.81
CA ALA A 680 -13.99 -15.00 -36.27
C ALA A 680 -15.28 -15.59 -36.84
N GLU A 681 -15.94 -16.48 -36.10
CA GLU A 681 -17.11 -17.23 -36.56
C GLU A 681 -18.40 -16.73 -35.91
N GLU A 682 -18.37 -16.54 -34.60
CA GLU A 682 -19.54 -16.17 -33.79
C GLU A 682 -19.20 -15.06 -32.78
N PRO A 683 -18.95 -13.82 -33.25
CA PRO A 683 -18.68 -12.67 -32.38
C PRO A 683 -19.71 -12.53 -31.26
N CYS A 684 -19.24 -12.32 -30.04
CA CYS A 684 -20.10 -12.07 -28.86
C CYS A 684 -21.10 -13.20 -28.54
N ALA A 685 -20.96 -14.41 -29.10
CA ALA A 685 -21.93 -15.48 -28.91
C ALA A 685 -22.04 -15.88 -27.42
N LYS A 686 -23.27 -16.13 -26.98
CA LYS A 686 -23.57 -16.60 -25.62
C LYS A 686 -22.97 -17.99 -25.41
N LYS A 687 -22.14 -18.16 -24.39
CA LYS A 687 -21.65 -19.48 -23.97
C LYS A 687 -22.70 -20.19 -23.11
N PRO A 688 -22.58 -21.52 -22.88
CA PRO A 688 -23.46 -22.25 -21.95
C PRO A 688 -23.57 -21.61 -20.56
N ILE A 689 -22.47 -21.09 -20.01
CA ILE A 689 -22.45 -20.39 -18.73
C ILE A 689 -23.37 -19.15 -18.71
N TRP A 690 -23.57 -18.46 -19.84
CA TRP A 690 -24.48 -17.29 -19.91
C TRP A 690 -25.91 -17.68 -19.52
N PHE A 691 -26.41 -18.81 -20.03
CA PHE A 691 -27.75 -19.31 -19.73
C PHE A 691 -27.86 -19.82 -18.29
N LEU A 692 -26.76 -20.34 -17.75
CA LEU A 692 -26.69 -20.75 -16.35
C LEU A 692 -26.72 -19.54 -15.41
N TYR A 693 -25.96 -18.49 -15.74
CA TYR A 693 -25.93 -17.22 -15.03
C TYR A 693 -27.29 -16.50 -15.06
N GLN A 694 -28.00 -16.59 -16.19
CA GLN A 694 -29.39 -16.13 -16.30
C GLN A 694 -30.31 -16.88 -15.32
N ALA A 695 -30.23 -18.21 -15.29
CA ALA A 695 -31.09 -19.06 -14.45
C ALA A 695 -30.78 -18.96 -12.94
N ALA A 696 -29.57 -18.55 -12.57
CA ALA A 696 -29.15 -18.36 -11.18
C ALA A 696 -30.06 -17.37 -10.43
N GLY A 697 -30.56 -17.77 -9.26
CA GLY A 697 -31.50 -17.03 -8.43
C GLY A 697 -32.96 -17.07 -8.91
N THR A 698 -33.29 -17.90 -9.90
CA THR A 698 -34.65 -18.01 -10.47
C THR A 698 -35.28 -19.37 -10.16
N ALA A 699 -36.56 -19.53 -10.51
CA ALA A 699 -37.26 -20.82 -10.39
C ALA A 699 -36.64 -21.94 -11.24
N ASP A 700 -35.86 -21.60 -12.27
CA ASP A 700 -35.22 -22.56 -13.17
C ASP A 700 -33.83 -23.00 -12.69
N GLU A 701 -33.30 -22.41 -11.61
CA GLU A 701 -31.94 -22.66 -11.13
C GLU A 701 -31.65 -24.15 -10.95
N ASP A 702 -32.42 -24.86 -10.13
CA ASP A 702 -32.14 -26.27 -9.81
C ASP A 702 -32.14 -27.17 -11.05
N ALA A 703 -33.11 -26.97 -11.94
CA ALA A 703 -33.22 -27.75 -13.17
C ALA A 703 -32.04 -27.51 -14.12
N LYS A 704 -31.53 -26.26 -14.19
CA LYS A 704 -30.41 -25.89 -15.05
C LYS A 704 -29.05 -26.26 -14.44
N PHE A 705 -28.96 -26.29 -13.11
CA PHE A 705 -27.72 -26.60 -12.40
C PHE A 705 -27.50 -28.11 -12.25
N ALA A 706 -28.56 -28.92 -12.14
CA ALA A 706 -28.45 -30.36 -11.88
C ALA A 706 -27.46 -31.13 -12.78
N PRO A 707 -27.38 -30.90 -14.11
CA PRO A 707 -26.44 -31.63 -14.97
C PRO A 707 -24.96 -31.38 -14.64
N TYR A 708 -24.63 -30.26 -14.00
CA TYR A 708 -23.24 -29.89 -13.71
C TYR A 708 -22.63 -30.67 -12.54
N ILE A 709 -23.43 -31.40 -11.77
CA ILE A 709 -22.91 -32.39 -10.79
C ILE A 709 -22.14 -33.49 -11.52
N ASP A 710 -22.69 -34.01 -12.62
CA ASP A 710 -22.02 -35.06 -13.41
C ASP A 710 -20.72 -34.54 -14.03
N VAL A 711 -20.72 -33.31 -14.56
CA VAL A 711 -19.51 -32.64 -15.11
C VAL A 711 -18.41 -32.51 -14.05
N ILE A 712 -18.76 -32.13 -12.82
CA ILE A 712 -17.81 -32.06 -11.70
C ILE A 712 -17.24 -33.46 -11.41
N ASN A 713 -18.12 -34.46 -11.30
CA ASN A 713 -17.76 -35.83 -10.92
C ASN A 713 -16.89 -36.57 -11.95
N GLU A 714 -16.86 -36.12 -13.21
CA GLU A 714 -15.94 -36.65 -14.21
C GLU A 714 -14.46 -36.46 -13.82
N THR A 715 -14.15 -35.44 -13.02
CA THR A 715 -12.76 -35.06 -12.71
C THR A 715 -12.51 -34.77 -11.23
N ALA A 716 -13.54 -34.77 -10.39
CA ALA A 716 -13.39 -34.48 -8.97
C ALA A 716 -12.61 -35.58 -8.24
N ASN A 717 -11.63 -35.17 -7.45
CA ASN A 717 -10.96 -36.07 -6.51
C ASN A 717 -11.96 -36.60 -5.46
N ASP A 718 -12.92 -35.76 -5.05
CA ASP A 718 -14.01 -36.07 -4.14
C ASP A 718 -15.37 -35.83 -4.84
N PRO A 719 -15.99 -36.87 -5.43
CA PRO A 719 -17.28 -36.73 -6.12
C PRO A 719 -18.41 -36.30 -5.18
N ILE A 720 -19.32 -35.48 -5.71
CA ILE A 720 -20.51 -34.97 -5.00
C ILE A 720 -21.78 -35.66 -5.48
N SER A 721 -22.69 -35.95 -4.56
CA SER A 721 -24.02 -36.47 -4.84
C SER A 721 -25.09 -35.37 -4.85
N SER A 722 -24.79 -34.25 -4.18
CA SER A 722 -25.66 -33.08 -4.08
C SER A 722 -24.85 -31.80 -3.89
N TRP A 723 -25.50 -30.65 -4.08
CA TRP A 723 -24.90 -29.34 -3.76
C TRP A 723 -24.70 -29.12 -2.25
N ASP A 724 -25.15 -30.01 -1.37
CA ASP A 724 -24.83 -29.96 0.07
C ASP A 724 -23.42 -30.46 0.36
N ASP A 725 -22.90 -31.37 -0.47
CA ASP A 725 -21.60 -32.00 -0.28
C ASP A 725 -20.43 -31.04 -0.51
N ILE A 726 -20.67 -29.88 -1.14
CA ILE A 726 -19.64 -28.86 -1.37
C ILE A 726 -19.38 -27.99 -0.15
N MET A 727 -20.18 -28.08 0.92
CA MET A 727 -20.02 -27.23 2.11
C MET A 727 -19.13 -27.88 3.15
N HIS A 728 -18.19 -27.11 3.69
CA HIS A 728 -17.25 -27.61 4.70
C HIS A 728 -17.20 -26.72 5.93
N THR A 729 -16.82 -27.29 7.07
CA THR A 729 -16.53 -26.52 8.28
C THR A 729 -15.11 -25.98 8.18
N VAL A 730 -14.95 -24.67 8.38
CA VAL A 730 -13.63 -24.05 8.50
C VAL A 730 -13.15 -24.17 9.94
N LEU A 731 -11.99 -24.79 10.12
CA LEU A 731 -11.37 -24.98 11.43
C LEU A 731 -10.94 -23.65 12.07
#